data_AF-A0A1I6LV51-F1
#
_entry.id   AF-A0A1I6LV51-F1
#
_cell.length_a   1.000
_cell.length_b   1.000
_cell.length_c   1.000
_cell.angle_alpha   90.00
_cell.angle_beta   90.00
_cell.angle_gamma   90.00
#
_symmetry.space_group_name_H-M   'P 1'
#
loop_
_entity.id
_entity.type
_entity.pdbx_description
1 polymer ?
#
loop_
_entity_poly.entity_id
_entity_poly.type
_entity_poly.pdbx_seq_one_letter_code
_entity_poly.pdbx_strand_id
1 'polypeptide(L)'
;MPIKQLSAVLLSVLSLSIVHAQGTIATFQQTIGSNTYTIAGADPANGVTTTLPTVLVPVTLSFETKQIAGKPFLMDASADVPRVLASPVFSKFAFGPTNTTQYGDALLRTTFPRSAGWHTLLARPEIKPITLSIPAGYGYILTSKKSGTAFAVVDVEFLQKAIFKQLPRQDGKLIIALTHNTTFYADGDATECCSWGTHGVDTATGNSFVLGSYLHAAPAVVEDKDVQPLTQQLAEFLNDPLHDPLFHGNRRLPHPGNTFPGWLRLASVNGGDQGRCGGTGVATQYFLLEPTNTNSKNNIPASKPFAAGAYHLQTAALLPWYTGPSAPFGTTYSFPDTTALPEPSKPCPTRSGGDFVEPSTTQRPNAIALPAQPNGHKLIGYWAGYSRAESILPLRQISPQWDVVIVAFATPDKNAPEGTMQFHTPAGLDTAQFKADIAFLKSQGKKVMISLGGGGQHFTLADPNRVPNYVSSVIKIVSDYGFDGIDIDFESPSLSIDPGDTDFKHPTTPSIVNLIGALRQLHDHFGTGFMISLVPEGTQIPAGYPSYGGQFGSYLAITYAIRDILSFIDVQDYNTPPLQGLDGEIYQPGSVDYHAAMTELLLHGFNVGGDPKHFFPPLPANQVAVGFLTGDTTPAIVSQSMDYIITGKAPAETTYKLRNSTGYPGMIGAMFWTLDYDHRANYLFSNEVGPLLHDYKPAK
;
A
#
# COMPACT_ATOMS: atom_id res chain seq x y z
N MET A 1 -7.41 -19.07 76.59
CA MET A 1 -7.31 -17.78 77.31
C MET A 1 -5.96 -17.74 78.02
N PRO A 2 -5.22 -16.61 78.07
CA PRO A 2 -5.52 -15.28 77.54
C PRO A 2 -4.47 -14.76 76.51
N ILE A 3 -4.92 -14.12 75.44
CA ILE A 3 -4.89 -12.67 75.14
C ILE A 3 -3.57 -12.22 74.49
N LYS A 4 -3.60 -12.12 73.15
CA LYS A 4 -2.68 -11.32 72.32
C LYS A 4 -3.23 -9.90 72.24
N GLN A 5 -2.41 -8.90 72.58
CA GLN A 5 -2.69 -7.49 72.29
C GLN A 5 -2.07 -7.09 70.94
N LEU A 6 -2.87 -6.36 70.17
CA LEU A 6 -2.55 -5.72 68.90
C LEU A 6 -1.43 -4.68 69.06
N SER A 7 -0.55 -4.59 68.06
CA SER A 7 0.09 -3.33 67.68
C SER A 7 0.04 -3.21 66.17
N ALA A 8 -0.65 -2.17 65.71
CA ALA A 8 -0.84 -1.84 64.31
C ALA A 8 0.46 -1.27 63.74
N VAL A 9 0.99 -1.88 62.68
CA VAL A 9 1.98 -1.26 61.80
C VAL A 9 1.23 -0.85 60.54
N LEU A 10 1.05 0.45 60.38
CA LEU A 10 0.51 1.07 59.18
C LEU A 10 1.62 1.04 58.11
N LEU A 11 1.56 0.06 57.19
CA LEU A 11 2.39 0.08 55.99
C LEU A 11 1.79 1.07 55.00
N SER A 12 2.34 2.28 54.94
CA SER A 12 2.13 3.21 53.84
C SER A 12 2.81 2.66 52.59
N VAL A 13 2.02 2.05 51.71
CA VAL A 13 2.46 1.67 50.35
C VAL A 13 2.55 2.97 49.55
N LEU A 14 3.76 3.51 49.40
CA LEU A 14 4.04 4.47 48.34
C LEU A 14 3.93 3.74 47.01
N SER A 15 2.83 3.98 46.29
CA SER A 15 2.72 3.67 44.87
C SER A 15 3.69 4.60 44.12
N LEU A 16 4.95 4.19 43.99
CA LEU A 16 5.87 4.77 43.01
C LEU A 16 5.38 4.31 41.63
N SER A 17 4.44 5.07 41.06
CA SER A 17 4.19 5.05 39.64
C SER A 17 5.47 5.53 38.96
N ILE A 18 6.30 4.60 38.49
CA ILE A 18 7.43 4.92 37.62
C ILE A 18 6.83 5.39 36.30
N VAL A 19 6.58 6.69 36.19
CA VAL A 19 6.30 7.37 34.92
C VAL A 19 7.61 7.31 34.15
N HIS A 20 7.78 6.26 33.33
CA HIS A 20 8.80 6.30 32.29
C HIS A 20 8.40 7.47 31.39
N ALA A 21 9.23 8.52 31.34
CA ALA A 21 9.08 9.54 30.31
C ALA A 21 9.10 8.80 28.96
N GLN A 22 7.98 8.81 28.24
CA GLN A 22 7.92 8.22 26.90
C GLN A 22 8.73 9.13 25.97
N GLY A 23 9.72 8.57 25.27
CA GLY A 23 10.67 9.31 24.44
C GLY A 23 11.94 9.77 25.15
N THR A 24 12.88 10.34 24.39
CA THR A 24 14.15 10.88 24.89
C THR A 24 14.18 12.40 24.98
N ILE A 25 13.28 13.11 24.30
CA ILE A 25 13.25 14.58 24.29
C ILE A 25 12.22 15.16 25.25
N ALA A 26 12.35 16.45 25.54
CA ALA A 26 11.34 17.20 26.27
C ALA A 26 10.05 17.32 25.45
N THR A 27 8.92 17.15 26.14
CA THR A 27 7.58 17.40 25.61
C THR A 27 6.78 18.22 26.62
N PHE A 28 5.71 18.86 26.16
CA PHE A 28 4.74 19.52 27.01
C PHE A 28 3.33 19.12 26.61
N GLN A 29 2.38 19.34 27.52
CA GLN A 29 0.97 19.01 27.29
C GLN A 29 0.13 20.27 27.14
N GLN A 30 -0.76 20.25 26.16
CA GLN A 30 -1.77 21.28 25.94
C GLN A 30 -3.17 20.66 26.00
N THR A 31 -3.98 21.10 26.96
CA THR A 31 -5.37 20.66 27.09
C THR A 31 -6.30 21.57 26.29
N ILE A 32 -7.09 20.99 25.39
CA ILE A 32 -8.15 21.65 24.61
C ILE A 32 -9.47 20.90 24.86
N GLY A 33 -10.45 21.57 25.47
CA GLY A 33 -11.68 20.91 25.89
C GLY A 33 -11.39 19.81 26.91
N SER A 34 -11.81 18.57 26.63
CA SER A 34 -11.54 17.39 27.45
C SER A 34 -10.30 16.60 27.03
N ASN A 35 -9.62 17.01 25.95
CA ASN A 35 -8.52 16.27 25.36
C ASN A 35 -7.18 16.94 25.71
N THR A 36 -6.16 16.12 25.92
CA THR A 36 -4.79 16.59 26.18
C THR A 36 -3.89 16.11 25.04
N TYR A 37 -3.15 17.04 24.46
CA TYR A 37 -2.23 16.82 23.36
C TYR A 37 -0.79 17.00 23.84
N THR A 38 0.11 16.10 23.47
CA THR A 38 1.54 16.19 23.76
C THR A 38 2.27 16.80 22.58
N ILE A 39 3.10 17.81 22.80
CA ILE A 39 3.84 18.55 21.76
C ILE A 39 5.33 18.50 22.09
N ALA A 40 6.19 18.45 21.07
CA ALA A 40 7.63 18.47 21.26
C ALA A 40 8.13 19.83 21.76
N GLY A 41 9.10 19.82 22.67
CA GLY A 41 9.72 21.02 23.25
C GLY A 41 9.25 21.34 24.67
N ALA A 42 9.59 22.53 25.16
CA ALA A 42 9.13 23.02 26.47
C ALA A 42 7.83 23.81 26.34
N ASP A 43 7.07 23.91 27.43
CA ASP A 43 5.81 24.65 27.47
C ASP A 43 6.00 26.14 27.11
N PRO A 44 5.25 26.67 26.11
CA PRO A 44 5.31 28.07 25.70
C PRO A 44 4.95 29.07 26.80
N ALA A 45 4.24 28.66 27.85
CA ALA A 45 3.93 29.50 29.01
C ALA A 45 5.18 29.90 29.82
N ASN A 46 6.25 29.10 29.75
CA ASN A 46 7.50 29.38 30.44
C ASN A 46 8.36 30.44 29.73
N GLY A 47 8.09 30.73 28.45
CA GLY A 47 8.84 31.72 27.68
C GLY A 47 10.32 31.38 27.48
N VAL A 48 10.71 30.11 27.62
CA VAL A 48 12.11 29.66 27.53
C VAL A 48 12.43 29.16 26.11
N THR A 49 13.63 29.48 25.63
CA THR A 49 14.19 28.84 24.44
C THR A 49 14.73 27.44 24.81
N THR A 50 14.16 26.41 24.19
CA THR A 50 14.66 25.03 24.26
C THR A 50 15.51 24.76 23.03
N THR A 51 16.73 24.27 23.23
CA THR A 51 17.56 23.77 22.13
C THR A 51 17.67 22.26 22.28
N LEU A 52 17.07 21.51 21.36
CA LEU A 52 17.08 20.05 21.34
C LEU A 52 18.42 19.56 20.77
N PRO A 53 19.25 18.86 21.55
CA PRO A 53 20.36 18.11 20.99
C PRO A 53 19.86 17.16 19.89
N THR A 54 20.62 17.06 18.80
CA THR A 54 20.20 16.24 17.64
C THR A 54 21.31 15.29 17.22
N VAL A 55 20.95 14.08 16.81
CA VAL A 55 21.82 13.15 16.09
C VAL A 55 21.28 13.02 14.68
N LEU A 56 22.05 13.44 13.68
CA LEU A 56 21.71 13.22 12.27
C LEU A 56 22.40 11.91 11.83
N VAL A 57 21.59 10.96 11.38
CA VAL A 57 22.00 9.61 11.01
C VAL A 57 21.80 9.45 9.50
N PRO A 58 22.79 9.81 8.67
CA PRO A 58 22.75 9.45 7.26
C PRO A 58 22.86 7.93 7.13
N VAL A 59 21.87 7.33 6.47
CA VAL A 59 21.78 5.89 6.27
C VAL A 59 22.27 5.53 4.87
N THR A 60 23.26 4.64 4.80
CA THR A 60 23.62 3.94 3.57
C THR A 60 22.83 2.63 3.49
N LEU A 61 21.95 2.51 2.50
CA LEU A 61 21.18 1.30 2.22
C LEU A 61 21.94 0.45 1.19
N SER A 62 22.20 -0.81 1.51
CA SER A 62 22.89 -1.78 0.66
C SER A 62 21.95 -2.90 0.25
N PHE A 63 21.55 -2.98 -1.02
CA PHE A 63 20.53 -3.93 -1.49
C PHE A 63 21.14 -5.25 -1.95
N GLU A 64 20.68 -6.37 -1.38
CA GLU A 64 21.18 -7.70 -1.72
C GLU A 64 20.78 -8.15 -3.14
N THR A 65 19.56 -7.80 -3.56
CA THR A 65 18.95 -8.28 -4.82
C THR A 65 19.40 -7.51 -6.05
N LYS A 66 19.91 -6.28 -5.90
CA LYS A 66 20.47 -5.50 -7.00
C LYS A 66 21.98 -5.40 -6.88
N GLN A 67 22.68 -5.93 -7.87
CA GLN A 67 24.14 -5.92 -7.89
C GLN A 67 24.69 -5.23 -9.14
N ILE A 68 25.77 -4.46 -8.98
CA ILE A 68 26.57 -3.90 -10.08
C ILE A 68 27.98 -4.49 -9.97
N ALA A 69 28.43 -5.18 -11.02
CA ALA A 69 29.73 -5.86 -11.05
C ALA A 69 29.99 -6.77 -9.83
N GLY A 70 28.97 -7.50 -9.38
CA GLY A 70 29.04 -8.42 -8.25
C GLY A 70 29.07 -7.77 -6.86
N LYS A 71 28.79 -6.46 -6.77
CA LYS A 71 28.66 -5.74 -5.49
C LYS A 71 27.22 -5.25 -5.29
N PRO A 72 26.71 -5.25 -4.05
CA PRO A 72 25.41 -4.66 -3.72
C PRO A 72 25.29 -3.21 -4.22
N PHE A 73 24.09 -2.85 -4.70
CA PHE A 73 23.76 -1.48 -5.05
C PHE A 73 23.57 -0.65 -3.78
N LEU A 74 24.17 0.55 -3.74
CA LEU A 74 24.15 1.42 -2.57
C LEU A 74 23.32 2.69 -2.82
N MET A 75 22.49 3.05 -1.86
CA MET A 75 21.86 4.37 -1.74
C MET A 75 22.45 5.06 -0.51
N ASP A 76 23.27 6.08 -0.69
CA ASP A 76 24.03 6.71 0.40
C ASP A 76 23.61 8.15 0.67
N ALA A 77 23.01 8.38 1.84
CA ALA A 77 22.58 9.71 2.29
C ALA A 77 23.73 10.57 2.85
N SER A 78 24.94 10.06 2.99
CA SER A 78 26.07 10.81 3.55
C SER A 78 26.41 12.06 2.73
N ALA A 79 26.26 11.98 1.41
CA ALA A 79 26.50 13.09 0.49
C ALA A 79 25.46 14.22 0.62
N ASP A 80 24.30 13.95 1.23
CA ASP A 80 23.23 14.93 1.38
C ASP A 80 23.33 15.74 2.68
N VAL A 81 24.10 15.25 3.65
CA VAL A 81 24.27 15.90 4.97
C VAL A 81 24.60 17.40 4.85
N PRO A 82 25.58 17.86 4.04
CA PRO A 82 25.86 19.29 3.93
C PRO A 82 24.66 20.11 3.46
N ARG A 83 23.84 19.56 2.55
CA ARG A 83 22.65 20.23 2.02
C ARG A 83 21.54 20.29 3.06
N VAL A 84 21.35 19.23 3.83
CA VAL A 84 20.38 19.20 4.94
C VAL A 84 20.77 20.19 6.04
N LEU A 85 22.05 20.28 6.40
CA LEU A 85 22.52 21.25 7.40
C LEU A 85 22.34 22.71 6.96
N ALA A 86 22.50 22.98 5.65
CA ALA A 86 22.27 24.30 5.07
C ALA A 86 20.77 24.62 4.83
N SER A 87 19.89 23.62 4.93
CA SER A 87 18.45 23.81 4.74
C SER A 87 17.78 24.52 5.93
N PRO A 88 16.54 25.02 5.75
CA PRO A 88 15.75 25.60 6.84
C PRO A 88 15.50 24.65 8.03
N VAL A 89 15.77 23.34 7.93
CA VAL A 89 15.67 22.41 9.06
C VAL A 89 16.67 22.78 10.17
N PHE A 90 17.92 23.07 9.81
CA PHE A 90 18.99 23.38 10.78
C PHE A 90 19.50 24.83 10.68
N SER A 91 19.26 25.51 9.56
CA SER A 91 19.69 26.88 9.32
C SER A 91 18.52 27.86 9.42
N LYS A 92 18.84 29.12 9.75
CA LYS A 92 17.82 30.17 9.86
C LYS A 92 17.30 30.58 8.49
N PHE A 93 16.00 30.68 8.35
CA PHE A 93 15.29 31.17 7.16
C PHE A 93 14.23 32.20 7.54
N ALA A 94 13.96 33.15 6.65
CA ALA A 94 12.94 34.19 6.85
C ALA A 94 11.56 33.69 6.39
N PHE A 95 10.79 33.11 7.32
CA PHE A 95 9.40 32.69 7.07
C PHE A 95 8.39 33.86 7.13
N GLY A 96 8.86 35.05 7.51
CA GLY A 96 8.09 36.28 7.57
C GLY A 96 9.01 37.51 7.53
N PRO A 97 8.46 38.72 7.57
CA PRO A 97 9.19 39.94 7.22
C PRO A 97 10.26 40.37 8.23
N THR A 98 10.21 39.93 9.48
CA THR A 98 11.00 40.56 10.57
C THR A 98 11.89 39.61 11.39
N ASN A 99 11.83 38.29 11.18
CA ASN A 99 12.61 37.32 11.95
C ASN A 99 13.05 36.13 11.10
N THR A 100 14.25 35.61 11.39
CA THR A 100 14.79 34.38 10.79
C THR A 100 14.93 33.29 11.86
N THR A 101 14.44 32.08 11.57
CA THR A 101 14.56 30.94 12.49
C THR A 101 14.54 29.61 11.72
N GLN A 102 14.68 28.48 12.42
CA GLN A 102 14.58 27.14 11.84
C GLN A 102 13.11 26.77 11.58
N TYR A 103 12.88 25.86 10.64
CA TYR A 103 11.55 25.41 10.22
C TYR A 103 10.67 24.95 11.39
N GLY A 104 11.19 24.06 12.24
CA GLY A 104 10.42 23.52 13.38
C GLY A 104 10.02 24.60 14.39
N ASP A 105 10.92 25.55 14.67
CA ASP A 105 10.64 26.70 15.53
C ASP A 105 9.56 27.61 14.91
N ALA A 106 9.66 27.91 13.61
CA ALA A 106 8.69 28.74 12.91
C ALA A 106 7.30 28.10 12.88
N LEU A 107 7.22 26.78 12.66
CA LEU A 107 5.98 26.01 12.70
C LEU A 107 5.34 26.12 14.09
N LEU A 108 6.08 25.81 15.14
CA LEU A 108 5.61 25.86 16.52
C LEU A 108 5.20 27.28 16.95
N ARG A 109 5.96 28.30 16.57
CA ARG A 109 5.61 29.71 16.84
C ARG A 109 4.38 30.18 16.07
N THR A 110 4.10 29.59 14.90
CA THR A 110 2.86 29.84 14.17
C THR A 110 1.68 29.20 14.88
N THR A 111 1.86 28.00 15.46
CA THR A 111 0.86 27.34 16.32
C THR A 111 0.58 28.16 17.59
N PHE A 112 1.62 28.67 18.26
CA PHE A 112 1.55 29.38 19.54
C PHE A 112 2.07 30.83 19.46
N PRO A 113 1.38 31.76 18.77
CA PRO A 113 1.92 33.09 18.45
C PRO A 113 2.02 34.04 19.66
N ARG A 114 1.37 33.73 20.79
CA ARG A 114 1.30 34.60 21.97
C ARG A 114 2.56 34.55 22.85
N SER A 115 3.46 33.59 22.62
CA SER A 115 4.68 33.40 23.42
C SER A 115 5.92 33.90 22.68
N ALA A 116 6.07 35.22 22.56
CA ALA A 116 7.10 35.84 21.70
C ALA A 116 8.56 35.51 22.08
N GLY A 117 8.85 35.15 23.34
CA GLY A 117 10.18 34.76 23.83
C GLY A 117 10.45 33.25 23.83
N TRP A 118 9.45 32.44 23.48
CA TRP A 118 9.56 30.99 23.44
C TRP A 118 10.08 30.51 22.08
N HIS A 119 10.96 29.51 22.14
CA HIS A 119 11.56 28.90 20.96
C HIS A 119 11.84 27.42 21.20
N THR A 120 11.77 26.62 20.14
CA THR A 120 12.23 25.23 20.12
C THR A 120 13.13 25.04 18.91
N LEU A 121 14.44 25.05 19.15
CA LEU A 121 15.48 24.99 18.12
C LEU A 121 16.15 23.62 18.12
N LEU A 122 16.61 23.16 16.96
CA LEU A 122 17.54 22.04 16.83
C LEU A 122 18.96 22.54 17.02
N ALA A 123 19.73 21.86 17.88
CA ALA A 123 21.16 22.07 17.99
C ALA A 123 21.87 21.69 16.68
N ARG A 124 23.11 22.14 16.52
CA ARG A 124 23.99 21.55 15.50
C ARG A 124 24.11 20.04 15.78
N PRO A 125 23.79 19.17 14.80
CA PRO A 125 23.69 17.75 15.08
C PRO A 125 25.07 17.09 15.19
N GLU A 126 25.14 16.05 16.02
CA GLU A 126 26.17 15.02 15.93
C GLU A 126 25.86 14.14 14.72
N ILE A 127 26.85 13.90 13.85
CA ILE A 127 26.66 13.06 12.66
C ILE A 127 27.07 11.62 12.98
N LYS A 128 26.14 10.66 12.85
CA LYS A 128 26.40 9.22 13.06
C LYS A 128 25.97 8.42 11.83
N PRO A 129 26.83 8.24 10.82
CA PRO A 129 26.50 7.44 9.66
C PRO A 129 26.35 5.96 10.05
N ILE A 130 25.42 5.27 9.40
CA ILE A 130 25.24 3.82 9.53
C ILE A 130 25.07 3.18 8.15
N THR A 131 25.38 1.90 8.05
CA THR A 131 25.13 1.10 6.85
C THR A 131 24.23 -0.07 7.20
N LEU A 132 23.17 -0.25 6.41
CA LEU A 132 22.17 -1.29 6.58
C LEU A 132 22.08 -2.15 5.32
N SER A 133 22.12 -3.48 5.48
CA SER A 133 21.76 -4.40 4.40
C SER A 133 20.24 -4.44 4.29
N ILE A 134 19.71 -4.31 3.08
CA ILE A 134 18.30 -4.53 2.74
C ILE A 134 18.21 -5.93 2.13
N PRO A 135 17.69 -6.92 2.87
CA PRO A 135 17.55 -8.28 2.37
C PRO A 135 16.50 -8.37 1.27
N ALA A 136 16.55 -9.46 0.51
CA ALA A 136 15.48 -9.81 -0.41
C ALA A 136 14.13 -9.86 0.34
N GLY A 137 13.09 -9.25 -0.25
CA GLY A 137 11.76 -9.16 0.36
C GLY A 137 11.47 -7.91 1.20
N TYR A 138 12.50 -7.10 1.51
CA TYR A 138 12.36 -5.89 2.35
C TYR A 138 12.59 -4.56 1.59
N GLY A 139 12.85 -4.65 0.29
CA GLY A 139 12.91 -3.49 -0.58
C GLY A 139 13.50 -3.82 -1.94
N TYR A 140 13.41 -2.84 -2.84
CA TYR A 140 13.94 -2.94 -4.20
C TYR A 140 14.35 -1.57 -4.73
N ILE A 141 15.13 -1.57 -5.82
CA ILE A 141 15.59 -0.35 -6.49
C ILE A 141 14.95 -0.23 -7.87
N LEU A 142 14.22 0.85 -8.05
CA LEU A 142 13.75 1.32 -9.35
C LEU A 142 14.82 2.19 -10.01
N THR A 143 14.91 2.10 -11.33
CA THR A 143 15.85 2.90 -12.13
C THR A 143 15.12 3.56 -13.28
N SER A 144 15.53 4.78 -13.63
CA SER A 144 15.14 5.42 -14.90
C SER A 144 16.31 5.32 -15.86
N LYS A 145 16.09 4.65 -16.99
CA LYS A 145 17.08 4.52 -18.07
C LYS A 145 17.36 5.87 -18.73
N LYS A 146 16.36 6.75 -18.85
CA LYS A 146 16.48 8.08 -19.45
C LYS A 146 17.42 9.00 -18.67
N SER A 147 17.32 9.02 -17.34
CA SER A 147 18.16 9.89 -16.49
C SER A 147 19.41 9.19 -15.95
N GLY A 148 19.43 7.85 -15.90
CA GLY A 148 20.46 7.08 -15.22
C GLY A 148 20.36 7.15 -13.69
N THR A 149 19.22 7.62 -13.15
CA THR A 149 19.01 7.81 -11.71
C THR A 149 18.23 6.66 -11.10
N ALA A 150 18.32 6.51 -9.77
CA ALA A 150 17.74 5.41 -9.02
C ALA A 150 16.86 5.93 -7.87
N PHE A 151 15.89 5.11 -7.49
CA PHE A 151 14.96 5.38 -6.40
C PHE A 151 14.67 4.08 -5.65
N ALA A 152 14.73 4.14 -4.32
CA ALA A 152 14.52 2.99 -3.45
C ALA A 152 13.09 2.93 -2.93
N VAL A 153 12.55 1.72 -2.81
CA VAL A 153 11.29 1.41 -2.14
C VAL A 153 11.61 0.39 -1.04
N VAL A 154 11.34 0.73 0.22
CA VAL A 154 11.83 -0.06 1.39
C VAL A 154 10.74 -0.21 2.45
N ASP A 155 10.70 -1.36 3.12
CA ASP A 155 9.87 -1.58 4.30
C ASP A 155 10.30 -0.64 5.44
N VAL A 156 9.39 0.26 5.84
CA VAL A 156 9.66 1.24 6.91
C VAL A 156 9.88 0.56 8.27
N GLU A 157 9.19 -0.54 8.56
CA GLU A 157 9.30 -1.23 9.83
C GLU A 157 10.63 -1.95 9.95
N PHE A 158 11.02 -2.68 8.91
CA PHE A 158 12.33 -3.32 8.85
C PHE A 158 13.42 -2.29 9.04
N LEU A 159 13.34 -1.18 8.29
CA LEU A 159 14.35 -0.14 8.34
C LEU A 159 14.45 0.48 9.73
N GLN A 160 13.34 0.84 10.35
CA GLN A 160 13.31 1.37 11.72
C GLN A 160 13.96 0.39 12.71
N LYS A 161 13.54 -0.87 12.71
CA LYS A 161 14.08 -1.92 13.60
C LYS A 161 15.59 -2.09 13.38
N ALA A 162 16.05 -2.03 12.13
CA ALA A 162 17.47 -2.16 11.76
C ALA A 162 18.31 -0.94 12.21
N ILE A 163 17.79 0.28 12.09
CA ILE A 163 18.43 1.51 12.58
C ILE A 163 18.65 1.41 14.10
N PHE A 164 17.60 1.13 14.88
CA PHE A 164 17.68 1.13 16.34
C PHE A 164 18.40 -0.08 16.93
N LYS A 165 18.61 -1.14 16.15
CA LYS A 165 19.56 -2.20 16.50
C LYS A 165 21.01 -1.71 16.52
N GLN A 166 21.37 -0.73 15.69
CA GLN A 166 22.72 -0.15 15.65
C GLN A 166 22.85 1.14 16.49
N LEU A 167 21.74 1.74 16.90
CA LEU A 167 21.71 2.99 17.66
C LEU A 167 21.08 2.79 19.04
N PRO A 168 21.89 2.65 20.11
CA PRO A 168 21.36 2.58 21.48
C PRO A 168 20.66 3.89 21.87
N ARG A 169 19.94 3.86 22.99
CA ARG A 169 19.25 5.03 23.56
C ARG A 169 20.13 6.28 23.59
N GLN A 170 19.61 7.41 23.13
CA GLN A 170 20.22 8.73 23.07
C GLN A 170 19.46 9.71 23.97
N ASP A 171 19.71 9.65 25.28
CA ASP A 171 19.00 10.48 26.26
C ASP A 171 19.10 11.98 25.94
N GLY A 172 17.95 12.67 25.98
CA GLY A 172 17.85 14.11 25.71
C GLY A 172 18.00 14.49 24.23
N LYS A 173 18.23 13.54 23.30
CA LYS A 173 18.47 13.84 21.89
C LYS A 173 17.31 13.41 21.00
N LEU A 174 17.04 14.22 19.97
CA LEU A 174 16.24 13.84 18.81
C LEU A 174 17.13 13.13 17.78
N ILE A 175 16.73 11.95 17.32
CA ILE A 175 17.38 11.28 16.19
C ILE A 175 16.68 11.67 14.90
N ILE A 176 17.44 12.12 13.91
CA ILE A 176 16.96 12.33 12.54
C ILE A 176 17.67 11.33 11.64
N ALA A 177 16.98 10.26 11.26
CA ALA A 177 17.45 9.28 10.29
C ALA A 177 17.12 9.77 8.88
N LEU A 178 18.14 9.77 8.01
CA LEU A 178 18.07 10.33 6.67
C LEU A 178 18.43 9.28 5.64
N THR A 179 17.52 8.99 4.71
CA THR A 179 17.78 8.18 3.51
C THR A 179 17.98 9.07 2.28
N HIS A 180 18.51 8.51 1.19
CA HIS A 180 18.67 9.18 -0.09
C HIS A 180 17.66 8.62 -1.09
N ASN A 181 16.89 9.47 -1.78
CA ASN A 181 15.98 9.05 -2.88
C ASN A 181 15.19 7.77 -2.55
N THR A 182 14.52 7.74 -1.40
CA THR A 182 13.83 6.56 -0.89
C THR A 182 12.40 6.92 -0.50
N THR A 183 11.44 6.09 -0.90
CA THR A 183 10.08 6.04 -0.35
C THR A 183 9.90 4.73 0.40
N PHE A 184 8.82 4.62 1.19
CA PHE A 184 8.60 3.46 2.03
C PHE A 184 7.21 2.88 1.85
N TYR A 185 7.06 1.59 2.13
CA TYR A 185 5.77 0.94 2.34
C TYR A 185 5.62 0.54 3.81
N ALA A 186 4.38 0.35 4.24
CA ALA A 186 4.00 0.07 5.63
C ALA A 186 3.61 -1.40 5.87
N ASP A 187 3.40 -1.77 7.13
CA ASP A 187 2.87 -3.07 7.58
C ASP A 187 3.63 -4.33 7.07
N GLY A 188 4.85 -4.16 6.57
CA GLY A 188 5.61 -5.22 5.89
C GLY A 188 5.02 -5.64 4.54
N ASP A 189 4.06 -4.88 4.00
CA ASP A 189 3.31 -5.18 2.79
C ASP A 189 3.55 -4.08 1.75
N ALA A 190 4.19 -4.43 0.62
CA ALA A 190 4.48 -3.45 -0.42
C ALA A 190 3.24 -3.04 -1.23
N THR A 191 2.09 -3.70 -1.03
CA THR A 191 0.79 -3.19 -1.49
C THR A 191 0.33 -1.99 -0.66
N GLU A 192 0.84 -1.80 0.56
CA GLU A 192 0.65 -0.60 1.37
C GLU A 192 1.76 0.43 1.11
N CYS A 193 1.92 0.80 -0.15
CA CYS A 193 2.81 1.87 -0.57
C CYS A 193 2.01 3.18 -0.76
N CYS A 194 2.59 4.38 -0.78
CA CYS A 194 3.92 4.72 -0.31
C CYS A 194 3.86 5.89 0.69
N SER A 195 4.93 6.05 1.50
CA SER A 195 5.12 7.12 2.48
C SER A 195 6.47 7.82 2.30
N TRP A 196 6.61 8.98 2.94
CA TRP A 196 7.87 9.73 3.00
C TRP A 196 8.76 9.41 4.20
N GLY A 197 8.27 8.58 5.11
CA GLY A 197 9.00 8.16 6.31
C GLY A 197 8.07 7.90 7.47
N THR A 198 8.61 8.07 8.68
CA THR A 198 7.84 7.95 9.93
C THR A 198 8.50 8.75 11.05
N HIS A 199 7.84 8.84 12.20
CA HIS A 199 8.34 9.57 13.37
C HIS A 199 7.84 8.95 14.68
N GLY A 200 8.28 9.51 15.81
CA GLY A 200 7.71 9.24 17.11
C GLY A 200 8.72 8.62 18.07
N VAL A 201 8.33 7.57 18.78
CA VAL A 201 9.17 6.86 19.76
C VAL A 201 9.42 5.43 19.32
N ASP A 202 10.68 5.06 19.18
CA ASP A 202 11.05 3.66 19.03
C ASP A 202 10.84 2.93 20.35
N THR A 203 9.92 1.97 20.40
CA THR A 203 9.55 1.28 21.65
C THR A 203 10.67 0.41 22.23
N ALA A 204 11.62 -0.05 21.41
CA ALA A 204 12.73 -0.88 21.87
C ALA A 204 13.78 -0.09 22.65
N THR A 205 14.11 1.12 22.21
CA THR A 205 15.14 1.98 22.80
C THR A 205 14.56 3.16 23.59
N GLY A 206 13.29 3.47 23.37
CA GLY A 206 12.59 4.66 23.83
C GLY A 206 13.13 5.95 23.21
N ASN A 207 13.87 5.88 22.10
CA ASN A 207 14.41 7.03 21.38
C ASN A 207 13.30 7.80 20.70
N SER A 208 13.30 9.14 20.84
CA SER A 208 12.51 10.02 19.98
C SER A 208 13.20 10.21 18.63
N PHE A 209 12.46 10.05 17.54
CA PHE A 209 13.04 10.08 16.20
C PHE A 209 12.13 10.63 15.10
N VAL A 210 12.78 11.02 14.01
CA VAL A 210 12.21 11.30 12.69
C VAL A 210 13.01 10.49 11.67
N LEU A 211 12.33 9.78 10.78
CA LEU A 211 12.88 9.11 9.61
C LEU A 211 12.29 9.77 8.37
N GLY A 212 13.14 10.23 7.45
CA GLY A 212 12.71 10.78 6.17
C GLY A 212 13.80 10.70 5.11
N SER A 213 13.46 11.11 3.88
CA SER A 213 14.39 11.09 2.74
C SER A 213 14.86 12.49 2.34
N TYR A 214 16.08 12.58 1.81
CA TYR A 214 16.53 13.70 0.99
C TYR A 214 16.43 13.33 -0.49
N LEU A 215 15.79 14.19 -1.28
CA LEU A 215 15.58 13.95 -2.71
C LEU A 215 16.55 14.77 -3.55
N HIS A 216 17.44 14.09 -4.28
CA HIS A 216 18.42 14.72 -5.15
C HIS A 216 18.66 13.90 -6.41
N ALA A 217 18.44 14.52 -7.57
CA ALA A 217 18.48 13.83 -8.86
C ALA A 217 17.59 12.56 -8.87
N ALA A 218 16.43 12.62 -8.22
CA ALA A 218 15.45 11.54 -8.27
C ALA A 218 14.88 11.38 -9.70
N PRO A 219 14.40 10.18 -10.08
CA PRO A 219 13.67 9.99 -11.34
C PRO A 219 12.50 10.97 -11.49
N ALA A 220 12.15 11.34 -12.73
CA ALA A 220 11.18 12.40 -13.01
C ALA A 220 9.76 12.15 -12.48
N VAL A 221 9.44 10.89 -12.16
CA VAL A 221 8.17 10.48 -11.53
C VAL A 221 8.05 10.96 -10.08
N VAL A 222 9.18 11.32 -9.44
CA VAL A 222 9.23 11.87 -8.07
C VAL A 222 9.07 13.39 -8.15
N GLU A 223 7.95 13.90 -7.62
CA GLU A 223 7.61 15.32 -7.70
C GLU A 223 8.19 16.16 -6.57
N ASP A 224 8.19 15.63 -5.34
CA ASP A 224 8.76 16.29 -4.16
C ASP A 224 10.29 16.39 -4.26
N LYS A 225 10.89 17.34 -3.54
CA LYS A 225 12.30 17.71 -3.72
C LYS A 225 13.04 17.92 -2.40
N ASP A 226 14.36 17.70 -2.45
CA ASP A 226 15.31 18.03 -1.39
C ASP A 226 14.86 17.62 0.03
N VAL A 227 14.62 18.56 0.94
CA VAL A 227 14.22 18.32 2.33
C VAL A 227 12.71 18.21 2.52
N GLN A 228 11.90 18.31 1.47
CA GLN A 228 10.45 18.30 1.57
C GLN A 228 9.92 17.06 2.33
N PRO A 229 10.33 15.80 2.01
CA PRO A 229 9.92 14.62 2.78
C PRO A 229 10.35 14.68 4.26
N LEU A 230 11.56 15.17 4.53
CA LEU A 230 12.06 15.30 5.90
C LEU A 230 11.27 16.34 6.70
N THR A 231 10.89 17.46 6.08
CA THR A 231 10.13 18.53 6.74
C THR A 231 8.69 18.13 7.04
N GLN A 232 8.12 17.21 6.25
CA GLN A 232 6.84 16.57 6.54
C GLN A 232 6.94 15.79 7.85
N GLN A 233 7.84 14.81 7.91
CA GLN A 233 7.97 13.94 9.08
C GLN A 233 8.40 14.68 10.35
N LEU A 234 9.21 15.75 10.20
CA LEU A 234 9.55 16.63 11.31
C LEU A 234 8.33 17.42 11.82
N ALA A 235 7.47 17.93 10.94
CA ALA A 235 6.26 18.65 11.36
C ALA A 235 5.29 17.74 12.12
N GLU A 236 5.10 16.52 11.61
CA GLU A 236 4.26 15.52 12.27
C GLU A 236 4.81 15.17 13.64
N PHE A 237 6.11 14.90 13.77
CA PHE A 237 6.77 14.66 15.06
C PHE A 237 6.58 15.78 16.07
N LEU A 238 6.67 17.05 15.64
CA LEU A 238 6.49 18.18 16.55
C LEU A 238 5.07 18.23 17.11
N ASN A 239 4.08 17.85 16.30
CA ASN A 239 2.67 17.76 16.67
C ASN A 239 2.30 16.44 17.38
N ASP A 240 3.06 15.36 17.19
CA ASP A 240 2.80 14.04 17.77
C ASP A 240 4.11 13.27 18.14
N PRO A 241 4.85 13.74 19.16
CA PRO A 241 6.16 13.20 19.49
C PRO A 241 6.11 11.80 20.11
N LEU A 242 4.92 11.30 20.46
CA LEU A 242 4.71 10.01 21.14
C LEU A 242 4.07 8.96 20.23
N HIS A 243 3.93 9.25 18.92
CA HIS A 243 3.49 8.25 17.93
C HIS A 243 4.36 6.98 18.04
N ASP A 244 3.72 5.82 17.96
CA ASP A 244 4.41 4.52 17.83
C ASP A 244 4.10 3.93 16.44
N PRO A 245 5.05 4.01 15.51
CA PRO A 245 4.84 3.52 14.15
C PRO A 245 4.83 2.00 14.01
N LEU A 246 5.15 1.25 15.07
CA LEU A 246 5.08 -0.22 15.09
C LEU A 246 3.82 -0.72 15.82
N PHE A 247 2.87 0.17 16.11
CA PHE A 247 1.64 -0.18 16.79
C PHE A 247 0.56 -0.68 15.81
N HIS A 248 0.28 -1.99 15.82
CA HIS A 248 -0.79 -2.62 15.03
C HIS A 248 -2.05 -2.96 15.85
N GLY A 249 -2.31 -2.22 16.93
CA GLY A 249 -3.44 -2.50 17.83
C GLY A 249 -4.81 -2.18 17.21
N ASN A 250 -5.88 -2.58 17.92
CA ASN A 250 -7.26 -2.36 17.45
C ASN A 250 -7.55 -0.85 17.27
N ARG A 251 -8.01 -0.47 16.08
CA ARG A 251 -8.34 0.91 15.67
C ARG A 251 -9.36 1.66 16.56
N ARG A 252 -10.05 0.96 17.48
CA ARG A 252 -10.98 1.54 18.46
C ARG A 252 -10.38 1.75 19.85
N LEU A 253 -9.16 1.26 20.08
CA LEU A 253 -8.45 1.43 21.34
C LEU A 253 -7.54 2.66 21.27
N PRO A 254 -7.21 3.28 22.42
CA PRO A 254 -6.18 4.30 22.47
C PRO A 254 -4.86 3.77 21.88
N HIS A 255 -4.28 4.52 20.95
CA HIS A 255 -2.97 4.25 20.37
C HIS A 255 -1.93 5.22 20.95
N PRO A 256 -0.63 4.87 20.94
CA PRO A 256 0.41 5.80 21.37
C PRO A 256 0.47 7.02 20.45
N GLY A 257 0.48 8.21 21.07
CA GLY A 257 0.46 9.49 20.36
C GLY A 257 -0.80 10.31 20.60
N ASN A 258 -0.92 11.40 19.85
CA ASN A 258 -2.05 12.30 19.91
C ASN A 258 -3.21 11.77 19.08
N THR A 259 -4.40 11.79 19.67
CA THR A 259 -5.64 11.38 19.00
C THR A 259 -6.53 12.59 18.73
N PHE A 260 -6.99 12.71 17.49
CA PHE A 260 -7.85 13.76 16.96
C PHE A 260 -9.19 13.20 16.51
N PRO A 261 -10.23 14.04 16.40
CA PRO A 261 -11.40 13.68 15.62
C PRO A 261 -11.00 13.25 14.21
N GLY A 262 -11.70 12.26 13.66
CA GLY A 262 -11.51 11.87 12.27
C GLY A 262 -11.67 13.08 11.35
N TRP A 263 -10.73 13.34 10.44
CA TRP A 263 -10.72 14.55 9.61
C TRP A 263 -10.91 14.25 8.12
N LEU A 264 -11.65 15.11 7.43
CA LEU A 264 -11.91 15.02 6.00
C LEU A 264 -10.76 15.62 5.19
N ARG A 265 -10.29 14.91 4.16
CA ARG A 265 -9.32 15.40 3.19
C ARG A 265 -9.90 16.57 2.37
N LEU A 266 -9.02 17.42 1.84
CA LEU A 266 -9.41 18.48 0.91
C LEU A 266 -10.02 17.86 -0.35
N ALA A 267 -11.08 18.46 -0.89
CA ALA A 267 -11.71 17.99 -2.12
C ALA A 267 -10.77 18.02 -3.35
N SER A 268 -9.76 18.89 -3.32
CA SER A 268 -8.71 18.98 -4.35
C SER A 268 -7.67 17.86 -4.27
N VAL A 269 -7.65 17.09 -3.19
CA VAL A 269 -6.71 16.00 -2.97
C VAL A 269 -7.45 14.68 -3.23
N ASN A 270 -7.03 13.96 -4.27
CA ASN A 270 -7.51 12.60 -4.49
C ASN A 270 -6.93 11.68 -3.41
N GLY A 271 -7.79 11.15 -2.55
CA GLY A 271 -7.38 10.32 -1.41
C GLY A 271 -6.98 8.88 -1.76
N GLY A 272 -7.14 8.43 -3.01
CA GLY A 272 -6.95 7.03 -3.37
C GLY A 272 -7.75 6.08 -2.44
N ASP A 273 -7.13 4.94 -2.10
CA ASP A 273 -7.66 3.94 -1.16
C ASP A 273 -7.83 4.39 0.28
N GLN A 274 -7.12 5.45 0.65
CA GLN A 274 -7.24 6.02 1.99
C GLN A 274 -8.62 6.66 2.19
N GLY A 275 -9.42 6.75 1.13
CA GLY A 275 -10.75 7.32 1.16
C GLY A 275 -10.72 8.82 1.44
N ARG A 276 -11.90 9.38 1.75
CA ARG A 276 -12.04 10.82 2.02
C ARG A 276 -11.56 11.23 3.42
N CYS A 277 -11.12 10.27 4.24
CA CYS A 277 -10.81 10.47 5.65
C CYS A 277 -9.33 10.22 5.92
N GLY A 278 -8.70 11.06 6.73
CA GLY A 278 -7.32 10.84 7.15
C GLY A 278 -7.15 9.96 8.39
N GLY A 279 -8.23 9.72 9.13
CA GLY A 279 -8.17 8.98 10.40
C GLY A 279 -8.05 9.91 11.61
N THR A 280 -7.63 9.36 12.75
CA THR A 280 -7.64 10.04 14.06
C THR A 280 -6.24 10.43 14.56
N GLY A 281 -5.21 10.35 13.73
CA GLY A 281 -3.84 10.77 14.06
C GLY A 281 -3.48 12.13 13.45
N VAL A 282 -2.27 12.60 13.76
CA VAL A 282 -1.58 13.58 12.90
C VAL A 282 -1.22 12.86 11.61
N ALA A 283 -1.54 13.46 10.47
CA ALA A 283 -1.40 12.82 9.17
C ALA A 283 -2.24 11.54 9.01
N THR A 284 -2.13 10.90 7.85
CA THR A 284 -2.99 9.78 7.47
C THR A 284 -2.51 8.47 8.04
N GLN A 285 -3.43 7.52 8.25
CA GLN A 285 -3.06 6.18 8.69
C GLN A 285 -2.15 5.47 7.65
N TYR A 286 -1.14 4.74 8.12
CA TYR A 286 -0.12 4.00 7.34
C TYR A 286 0.89 4.87 6.60
N PHE A 287 0.42 5.80 5.78
CA PHE A 287 1.30 6.56 4.88
C PHE A 287 1.85 7.85 5.49
N LEU A 288 1.33 8.24 6.67
CA LEU A 288 1.74 9.46 7.37
C LEU A 288 1.82 10.65 6.41
N LEU A 289 0.73 10.89 5.68
CA LEU A 289 0.60 11.98 4.72
C LEU A 289 -0.09 13.18 5.37
N GLU A 290 0.48 14.36 5.20
CA GLU A 290 -0.18 15.61 5.55
C GLU A 290 -1.49 15.77 4.74
N PRO A 291 -2.49 16.50 5.26
CA PRO A 291 -3.74 16.78 4.54
C PRO A 291 -3.56 17.49 3.18
N THR A 292 -2.37 18.03 2.94
CA THR A 292 -1.95 18.74 1.73
C THR A 292 -1.24 17.84 0.71
N ASN A 293 -0.86 16.61 1.07
CA ASN A 293 -0.25 15.66 0.14
C ASN A 293 -1.31 15.04 -0.76
N THR A 294 -0.91 14.78 -2.01
CA THR A 294 -1.57 13.84 -2.91
C THR A 294 -0.82 12.52 -2.89
N ASN A 295 -1.56 11.43 -2.76
CA ASN A 295 -1.08 10.08 -3.02
C ASN A 295 -2.25 9.33 -3.66
N SER A 296 -2.34 9.40 -4.98
CA SER A 296 -3.27 8.54 -5.71
C SER A 296 -2.87 7.10 -5.40
N LYS A 297 -3.77 6.34 -4.77
CA LYS A 297 -3.64 4.94 -4.36
C LYS A 297 -2.31 4.27 -4.74
N ASN A 298 -1.41 4.17 -3.76
CA ASN A 298 -0.11 3.51 -3.83
C ASN A 298 0.96 4.13 -4.71
N ASN A 299 0.79 5.42 -5.04
CA ASN A 299 1.79 6.20 -5.72
C ASN A 299 2.84 6.76 -4.76
N ILE A 300 3.92 7.27 -5.34
CA ILE A 300 4.90 8.08 -4.63
C ILE A 300 4.17 9.34 -4.13
N PRO A 301 4.27 9.71 -2.84
CA PRO A 301 3.58 10.89 -2.34
C PRO A 301 4.12 12.14 -3.04
N ALA A 302 3.22 13.09 -3.27
CA ALA A 302 3.55 14.39 -3.85
C ALA A 302 2.83 15.49 -3.10
N SER A 303 3.36 16.71 -3.15
CA SER A 303 2.69 17.88 -2.63
C SER A 303 3.19 19.15 -3.29
N LYS A 304 2.35 20.18 -3.24
CA LYS A 304 2.77 21.52 -3.67
C LYS A 304 3.84 22.04 -2.69
N PRO A 305 5.05 22.37 -3.17
CA PRO A 305 6.11 22.79 -2.28
C PRO A 305 5.96 24.26 -1.86
N PHE A 306 6.42 24.57 -0.65
CA PHE A 306 6.77 25.94 -0.28
C PHE A 306 8.26 26.18 -0.59
N ALA A 307 8.55 27.16 -1.44
CA ALA A 307 9.93 27.50 -1.80
C ALA A 307 10.61 28.33 -0.69
N ALA A 308 11.69 27.79 -0.12
CA ALA A 308 12.53 28.44 0.87
C ALA A 308 13.95 28.61 0.33
N GLY A 309 14.13 29.61 -0.54
CA GLY A 309 15.38 29.80 -1.27
C GLY A 309 15.59 28.69 -2.30
N ALA A 310 16.66 27.91 -2.14
CA ALA A 310 16.96 26.75 -3.00
C ALA A 310 16.30 25.44 -2.52
N TYR A 311 15.55 25.48 -1.42
CA TYR A 311 14.92 24.32 -0.80
C TYR A 311 13.41 24.35 -0.95
N HIS A 312 12.78 23.19 -0.84
CA HIS A 312 11.34 22.99 -0.85
C HIS A 312 10.91 22.39 0.48
N LEU A 313 9.85 22.94 1.07
CA LEU A 313 9.32 22.50 2.36
C LEU A 313 7.90 21.98 2.19
N GLN A 314 7.55 20.98 2.99
CA GLN A 314 6.17 20.51 3.11
C GLN A 314 5.33 21.61 3.75
N THR A 315 4.13 21.84 3.21
CA THR A 315 3.11 22.58 3.96
C THR A 315 2.35 21.62 4.85
N ALA A 316 2.56 21.72 6.16
CA ALA A 316 1.96 20.86 7.17
C ALA A 316 0.74 21.51 7.83
N ALA A 317 -0.19 20.68 8.30
CA ALA A 317 -1.29 21.12 9.15
C ALA A 317 -0.77 21.45 10.55
N LEU A 318 -1.26 22.56 11.10
CA LEU A 318 -0.99 22.96 12.48
C LEU A 318 -2.00 22.31 13.43
N LEU A 319 -1.66 22.18 14.70
CA LEU A 319 -2.56 21.67 15.74
C LEU A 319 -3.99 22.29 15.76
N PRO A 320 -4.21 23.61 15.57
CA PRO A 320 -5.56 24.20 15.44
C PRO A 320 -6.36 23.71 14.23
N TRP A 321 -5.72 23.16 13.19
CA TRP A 321 -6.44 22.55 12.08
C TRP A 321 -7.21 21.30 12.53
N TYR A 322 -6.55 20.43 13.30
CA TYR A 322 -7.16 19.20 13.80
C TYR A 322 -8.13 19.42 14.96
N THR A 323 -7.84 20.40 15.83
CA THR A 323 -8.56 20.60 17.10
C THR A 323 -9.58 21.73 17.07
N GLY A 324 -9.53 22.58 16.04
CA GLY A 324 -10.28 23.82 15.99
C GLY A 324 -9.61 24.98 16.74
N PRO A 325 -10.19 26.19 16.67
CA PRO A 325 -9.63 27.36 17.33
C PRO A 325 -9.71 27.23 18.86
N SER A 326 -8.66 27.66 19.55
CA SER A 326 -8.61 27.68 21.02
C SER A 326 -7.70 28.80 21.54
N ALA A 327 -7.86 29.18 22.81
CA ALA A 327 -7.15 30.31 23.43
C ALA A 327 -5.60 30.28 23.36
N PRO A 328 -4.89 29.13 23.43
CA PRO A 328 -3.44 29.10 23.25
C PRO A 328 -2.99 29.21 21.78
N PHE A 329 -3.85 28.90 20.80
CA PHE A 329 -3.46 28.80 19.40
C PHE A 329 -3.60 30.11 18.63
N GLY A 330 -2.87 30.19 17.51
CA GLY A 330 -3.08 31.18 16.46
C GLY A 330 -4.35 30.93 15.64
N THR A 331 -4.58 31.79 14.65
CA THR A 331 -5.70 31.68 13.69
C THR A 331 -5.30 31.01 12.38
N THR A 332 -4.03 30.63 12.24
CA THR A 332 -3.50 29.95 11.05
C THR A 332 -3.65 28.43 11.21
N TYR A 333 -3.96 27.72 10.12
CA TYR A 333 -4.16 26.28 10.14
C TYR A 333 -3.11 25.46 9.39
N SER A 334 -2.31 26.08 8.53
CA SER A 334 -1.19 25.44 7.85
C SER A 334 0.06 26.30 7.86
N PHE A 335 1.21 25.66 7.75
CA PHE A 335 2.51 26.32 7.67
C PHE A 335 3.43 25.55 6.72
N PRO A 336 4.27 26.20 5.89
CA PRO A 336 4.45 27.65 5.79
C PRO A 336 3.42 28.38 4.92
N ASP A 337 2.74 27.69 4.00
CA ASP A 337 1.67 28.30 3.20
C ASP A 337 0.37 28.36 4.01
N THR A 338 0.00 29.55 4.46
CA THR A 338 -1.21 29.80 5.26
C THR A 338 -2.51 29.70 4.45
N THR A 339 -2.42 29.60 3.13
CA THR A 339 -3.57 29.49 2.23
C THR A 339 -3.92 28.05 1.88
N ALA A 340 -3.02 27.10 2.15
CA ALA A 340 -3.23 25.68 1.84
C ALA A 340 -4.38 25.06 2.64
N LEU A 341 -4.48 25.40 3.93
CA LEU A 341 -5.59 25.03 4.81
C LEU A 341 -6.24 26.32 5.35
N PRO A 342 -7.31 26.82 4.71
CA PRO A 342 -7.89 28.12 5.07
C PRO A 342 -8.82 28.08 6.28
N GLU A 343 -9.26 26.88 6.69
CA GLU A 343 -10.22 26.66 7.78
C GLU A 343 -9.86 25.39 8.57
N PRO A 344 -10.39 25.20 9.81
CA PRO A 344 -10.22 23.96 10.55
C PRO A 344 -10.73 22.75 9.79
N SER A 345 -10.20 21.57 10.12
CA SER A 345 -10.65 20.30 9.56
C SER A 345 -12.16 20.09 9.79
N LYS A 346 -12.80 19.46 8.81
CA LYS A 346 -14.19 18.98 8.93
C LYS A 346 -14.17 17.56 9.48
N PRO A 347 -15.08 17.20 10.39
CA PRO A 347 -15.14 15.85 10.90
C PRO A 347 -15.49 14.88 9.78
N CYS A 348 -14.87 13.70 9.82
CA CYS A 348 -15.25 12.58 9.00
C CYS A 348 -16.68 12.16 9.35
N PRO A 349 -17.52 11.89 8.33
CA PRO A 349 -18.84 11.32 8.55
C PRO A 349 -18.69 10.04 9.38
N THR A 350 -19.50 9.88 10.42
CA THR A 350 -19.64 8.58 11.06
C THR A 350 -20.10 7.60 9.98
N ARG A 351 -19.46 6.42 9.88
CA ARG A 351 -19.97 5.31 9.07
C ARG A 351 -21.31 4.87 9.67
N SER A 352 -22.40 5.59 9.39
CA SER A 352 -23.69 4.95 9.22
C SER A 352 -23.52 3.95 8.07
N GLY A 353 -24.06 2.74 8.21
CA GLY A 353 -24.10 1.79 7.09
C GLY A 353 -24.56 2.52 5.84
N GLY A 354 -23.78 2.43 4.77
CA GLY A 354 -23.75 3.41 3.70
C GLY A 354 -25.13 3.82 3.18
N ASP A 355 -25.47 5.09 3.41
CA ASP A 355 -26.47 5.78 2.61
C ASP A 355 -25.71 6.47 1.46
N PHE A 356 -25.49 5.70 0.39
CA PHE A 356 -25.25 6.31 -0.90
C PHE A 356 -26.57 6.95 -1.36
N VAL A 357 -26.50 8.23 -1.72
CA VAL A 357 -27.63 8.92 -2.35
C VAL A 357 -27.91 8.22 -3.68
N GLU A 358 -29.04 7.53 -3.73
CA GLU A 358 -29.57 6.90 -4.94
C GLU A 358 -29.73 7.98 -6.03
N PRO A 359 -29.15 7.82 -7.23
CA PRO A 359 -29.45 8.72 -8.33
C PRO A 359 -30.95 8.66 -8.62
N SER A 360 -31.59 9.83 -8.75
CA SER A 360 -33.01 9.92 -9.05
C SER A 360 -33.38 9.10 -10.29
N THR A 361 -34.57 8.53 -10.27
CA THR A 361 -35.22 7.69 -11.28
C THR A 361 -35.13 8.22 -12.72
N THR A 362 -33.98 8.04 -13.36
CA THR A 362 -33.84 7.93 -14.81
C THR A 362 -33.72 6.44 -15.15
N GLN A 363 -34.47 6.00 -16.17
CA GLN A 363 -34.55 4.62 -16.65
C GLN A 363 -33.17 3.95 -16.67
N ARG A 364 -32.95 2.93 -15.82
CA ARG A 364 -31.67 2.22 -15.74
C ARG A 364 -31.36 1.63 -17.13
N PRO A 365 -30.16 1.85 -17.70
CA PRO A 365 -29.75 1.17 -18.91
C PRO A 365 -29.85 -0.34 -18.68
N ASN A 366 -30.44 -1.06 -19.63
CA ASN A 366 -30.41 -2.52 -19.62
C ASN A 366 -28.99 -2.98 -19.97
N ALA A 367 -28.55 -4.08 -19.36
CA ALA A 367 -27.31 -4.73 -19.77
C ALA A 367 -27.37 -5.12 -21.26
N ILE A 368 -26.30 -4.83 -22.01
CA ILE A 368 -26.22 -5.13 -23.44
C ILE A 368 -26.08 -6.64 -23.65
N ALA A 369 -26.78 -7.21 -24.62
CA ALA A 369 -26.69 -8.62 -24.97
C ALA A 369 -25.31 -8.99 -25.55
N LEU A 370 -24.82 -10.19 -25.25
CA LEU A 370 -23.53 -10.70 -25.76
C LEU A 370 -23.59 -10.90 -27.29
N PRO A 371 -22.55 -10.52 -28.07
CA PRO A 371 -22.48 -10.84 -29.50
C PRO A 371 -22.44 -12.35 -29.76
N ALA A 372 -22.86 -12.75 -30.97
CA ALA A 372 -23.18 -14.15 -31.28
C ALA A 372 -21.98 -15.07 -31.57
N GLN A 373 -20.73 -14.60 -31.56
CA GLN A 373 -19.55 -15.42 -31.87
C GLN A 373 -18.35 -15.13 -30.95
N PRO A 374 -17.75 -16.16 -30.31
CA PRO A 374 -16.53 -15.98 -29.53
C PRO A 374 -15.36 -15.55 -30.41
N ASN A 375 -14.63 -14.51 -30.00
CA ASN A 375 -13.42 -14.03 -30.67
C ASN A 375 -12.11 -14.33 -29.89
N GLY A 376 -12.23 -15.01 -28.75
CA GLY A 376 -11.11 -15.35 -27.86
C GLY A 376 -10.91 -14.35 -26.72
N HIS A 377 -11.46 -13.13 -26.82
CA HIS A 377 -11.42 -12.16 -25.73
C HIS A 377 -12.53 -12.42 -24.70
N LYS A 378 -12.26 -12.05 -23.45
CA LYS A 378 -13.06 -12.35 -22.29
C LYS A 378 -13.13 -11.17 -21.34
N LEU A 379 -14.34 -10.93 -20.83
CA LEU A 379 -14.59 -10.09 -19.69
C LEU A 379 -14.80 -10.98 -18.45
N ILE A 380 -13.88 -10.89 -17.49
CA ILE A 380 -13.79 -11.74 -16.29
C ILE A 380 -14.18 -10.89 -15.07
N GLY A 381 -14.96 -11.41 -14.13
CA GLY A 381 -15.31 -10.61 -12.95
C GLY A 381 -15.60 -11.39 -11.68
N TYR A 382 -15.21 -10.80 -10.56
CA TYR A 382 -15.44 -11.32 -9.22
C TYR A 382 -16.84 -10.97 -8.71
N TRP A 383 -17.56 -11.96 -8.23
CA TRP A 383 -18.80 -11.82 -7.50
C TRP A 383 -18.49 -11.91 -6.00
N ALA A 384 -18.62 -10.80 -5.28
CA ALA A 384 -18.18 -10.71 -3.89
C ALA A 384 -19.06 -11.55 -2.97
N GLY A 385 -20.38 -11.53 -3.14
CA GLY A 385 -21.29 -12.35 -2.34
C GLY A 385 -21.38 -11.99 -0.84
N TYR A 386 -20.48 -11.19 -0.28
CA TYR A 386 -20.52 -10.73 1.11
C TYR A 386 -21.08 -9.30 1.21
N SER A 387 -22.38 -9.20 1.42
CA SER A 387 -23.04 -7.97 1.86
C SER A 387 -24.29 -8.33 2.69
N ARG A 388 -25.08 -7.34 3.14
CA ARG A 388 -26.41 -7.67 3.70
C ARG A 388 -27.20 -8.41 2.63
N ALA A 389 -27.94 -9.45 2.99
CA ALA A 389 -28.61 -10.35 2.04
C ALA A 389 -29.39 -9.61 0.93
N GLU A 390 -30.09 -8.53 1.28
CA GLU A 390 -30.89 -7.70 0.37
C GLU A 390 -30.05 -6.85 -0.62
N SER A 391 -28.74 -6.73 -0.39
CA SER A 391 -27.78 -5.97 -1.20
C SER A 391 -26.85 -6.86 -2.03
N ILE A 392 -26.92 -8.19 -1.85
CA ILE A 392 -26.13 -9.15 -2.63
C ILE A 392 -26.67 -9.14 -4.06
N LEU A 393 -25.78 -8.98 -5.05
CA LEU A 393 -26.12 -9.11 -6.46
C LEU A 393 -26.66 -10.52 -6.74
N PRO A 394 -27.92 -10.71 -7.14
CA PRO A 394 -28.39 -12.02 -7.54
C PRO A 394 -27.63 -12.50 -8.79
N LEU A 395 -27.15 -13.74 -8.80
CA LEU A 395 -26.34 -14.28 -9.90
C LEU A 395 -27.03 -14.13 -11.27
N ARG A 396 -28.36 -14.27 -11.33
CA ARG A 396 -29.16 -14.11 -12.55
C ARG A 396 -29.24 -12.68 -13.09
N GLN A 397 -28.82 -11.68 -12.31
CA GLN A 397 -28.77 -10.26 -12.70
C GLN A 397 -27.38 -9.81 -13.16
N ILE A 398 -26.40 -10.72 -13.16
CA ILE A 398 -25.08 -10.49 -13.76
C ILE A 398 -25.25 -10.19 -15.25
N SER A 399 -24.60 -9.13 -15.72
CA SER A 399 -24.66 -8.72 -17.13
C SER A 399 -24.29 -9.88 -18.07
N PRO A 400 -25.00 -10.04 -19.21
CA PRO A 400 -24.66 -11.04 -20.21
C PRO A 400 -23.21 -10.92 -20.72
N GLN A 401 -22.61 -9.72 -20.68
CA GLN A 401 -21.25 -9.44 -21.16
C GLN A 401 -20.14 -10.15 -20.38
N TRP A 402 -20.36 -10.57 -19.13
CA TRP A 402 -19.34 -11.27 -18.34
C TRP A 402 -19.20 -12.73 -18.78
N ASP A 403 -18.06 -13.12 -19.37
CA ASP A 403 -17.81 -14.49 -19.81
C ASP A 403 -17.47 -15.44 -18.66
N VAL A 404 -16.71 -14.94 -17.69
CA VAL A 404 -16.22 -15.70 -16.54
C VAL A 404 -16.68 -15.01 -15.27
N VAL A 405 -17.38 -15.75 -14.41
CA VAL A 405 -17.83 -15.30 -13.09
C VAL A 405 -17.01 -16.05 -12.05
N ILE A 406 -16.26 -15.32 -11.23
CA ILE A 406 -15.44 -15.88 -10.16
C ILE A 406 -16.14 -15.59 -8.82
N VAL A 407 -16.60 -16.64 -8.13
CA VAL A 407 -17.24 -16.51 -6.82
C VAL A 407 -16.16 -16.29 -5.76
N ALA A 408 -16.31 -15.25 -4.94
CA ALA A 408 -15.41 -14.91 -3.84
C ALA A 408 -16.08 -15.20 -2.48
N PHE A 409 -15.46 -15.85 -1.50
CA PHE A 409 -14.20 -16.61 -1.54
C PHE A 409 -14.37 -17.93 -0.78
N ALA A 410 -13.65 -18.96 -1.21
CA ALA A 410 -13.25 -20.06 -0.33
C ALA A 410 -12.03 -19.62 0.49
N THR A 411 -12.07 -19.75 1.81
CA THR A 411 -11.00 -19.25 2.71
C THR A 411 -10.30 -20.38 3.44
N PRO A 412 -9.07 -20.19 3.93
CA PRO A 412 -8.43 -21.15 4.83
C PRO A 412 -9.27 -21.39 6.09
N ASP A 413 -9.43 -22.65 6.51
CA ASP A 413 -10.09 -22.97 7.77
C ASP A 413 -9.08 -22.93 8.93
N LYS A 414 -9.20 -21.87 9.75
CA LYS A 414 -8.34 -21.61 10.91
C LYS A 414 -8.48 -22.65 12.02
N ASN A 415 -9.51 -23.51 11.97
CA ASN A 415 -9.77 -24.55 12.97
C ASN A 415 -9.50 -25.97 12.45
N ALA A 416 -8.97 -26.10 11.24
CA ALA A 416 -8.64 -27.37 10.61
C ALA A 416 -7.12 -27.50 10.39
N PRO A 417 -6.63 -28.69 10.00
CA PRO A 417 -5.25 -28.84 9.57
C PRO A 417 -4.86 -27.83 8.47
N GLU A 418 -3.59 -27.43 8.44
CA GLU A 418 -3.02 -26.57 7.41
C GLU A 418 -3.46 -26.98 5.99
N GLY A 419 -3.67 -25.98 5.13
CA GLY A 419 -4.11 -26.18 3.75
C GLY A 419 -5.61 -26.48 3.59
N THR A 420 -6.35 -26.79 4.66
CA THR A 420 -7.79 -27.05 4.53
C THR A 420 -8.53 -25.78 4.10
N MET A 421 -9.26 -25.85 3.01
CA MET A 421 -10.11 -24.76 2.52
C MET A 421 -11.58 -25.00 2.90
N GLN A 422 -12.32 -23.91 3.12
CA GLN A 422 -13.76 -23.96 3.38
C GLN A 422 -14.51 -22.95 2.53
N PHE A 423 -15.73 -23.33 2.11
CA PHE A 423 -16.65 -22.42 1.44
C PHE A 423 -18.07 -22.68 1.93
N HIS A 424 -18.77 -21.60 2.24
CA HIS A 424 -20.16 -21.61 2.65
C HIS A 424 -20.95 -20.69 1.73
N THR A 425 -22.16 -21.10 1.36
CA THR A 425 -23.07 -20.20 0.64
C THR A 425 -23.23 -18.91 1.45
N PRO A 426 -23.15 -17.72 0.82
CA PRO A 426 -23.25 -16.47 1.56
C PRO A 426 -24.51 -16.36 2.42
N ALA A 427 -24.35 -15.70 3.57
CA ALA A 427 -25.41 -15.58 4.55
C ALA A 427 -26.66 -14.91 3.96
N GLY A 428 -27.82 -15.55 4.13
CA GLY A 428 -29.11 -15.06 3.63
C GLY A 428 -29.50 -15.58 2.25
N LEU A 429 -28.64 -16.35 1.58
CA LEU A 429 -29.01 -17.08 0.35
C LEU A 429 -29.37 -18.53 0.68
N ASP A 430 -30.32 -19.09 -0.07
CA ASP A 430 -30.62 -20.51 -0.05
C ASP A 430 -29.56 -21.29 -0.85
N THR A 431 -28.95 -22.31 -0.23
CA THR A 431 -27.88 -23.11 -0.83
C THR A 431 -28.32 -23.84 -2.09
N ALA A 432 -29.54 -24.40 -2.12
CA ALA A 432 -30.01 -25.14 -3.28
C ALA A 432 -30.25 -24.20 -4.47
N GLN A 433 -30.85 -23.04 -4.21
CA GLN A 433 -31.05 -22.00 -5.21
C GLN A 433 -29.72 -21.43 -5.71
N PHE A 434 -28.74 -21.20 -4.84
CA PHE A 434 -27.43 -20.71 -5.24
C PHE A 434 -26.73 -21.67 -6.19
N LYS A 435 -26.75 -22.98 -5.90
CA LYS A 435 -26.25 -24.03 -6.82
C LYS A 435 -27.02 -24.06 -8.13
N ALA A 436 -28.35 -23.92 -8.10
CA ALA A 436 -29.16 -23.85 -9.30
C ALA A 436 -28.87 -22.61 -10.17
N ASP A 437 -28.50 -21.49 -9.54
CA ASP A 437 -28.14 -20.26 -10.24
C ASP A 437 -26.75 -20.34 -10.87
N ILE A 438 -25.78 -20.99 -10.20
CA ILE A 438 -24.49 -21.34 -10.81
C ILE A 438 -24.73 -22.22 -12.06
N ALA A 439 -25.53 -23.28 -11.93
CA ALA A 439 -25.86 -24.15 -13.06
C ALA A 439 -26.59 -23.39 -14.18
N PHE A 440 -27.44 -22.42 -13.83
CA PHE A 440 -28.09 -21.55 -14.81
C PHE A 440 -27.08 -20.70 -15.57
N LEU A 441 -26.16 -20.00 -14.91
CA LEU A 441 -25.13 -19.21 -15.60
C LEU A 441 -24.30 -20.07 -16.56
N LYS A 442 -23.92 -21.28 -16.13
CA LYS A 442 -23.22 -22.26 -16.98
C LYS A 442 -24.06 -22.68 -18.19
N SER A 443 -25.36 -22.87 -18.02
CA SER A 443 -26.28 -23.16 -19.14
C SER A 443 -26.38 -22.02 -20.16
N GLN A 444 -26.03 -20.80 -19.77
CA GLN A 444 -25.95 -19.62 -20.65
C GLN A 444 -24.56 -19.47 -21.31
N GLY A 445 -23.68 -20.48 -21.16
CA GLY A 445 -22.35 -20.49 -21.78
C GLY A 445 -21.26 -19.78 -20.98
N LYS A 446 -21.58 -19.24 -19.79
CA LYS A 446 -20.59 -18.62 -18.90
C LYS A 446 -19.75 -19.69 -18.19
N LYS A 447 -18.53 -19.34 -17.82
CA LYS A 447 -17.72 -20.12 -16.87
C LYS A 447 -17.95 -19.60 -15.46
N VAL A 448 -18.10 -20.51 -14.49
CA VAL A 448 -18.26 -20.13 -13.09
C VAL A 448 -17.19 -20.83 -12.25
N MET A 449 -16.29 -20.05 -11.66
CA MET A 449 -15.14 -20.52 -10.86
C MET A 449 -15.30 -20.11 -9.39
N ILE A 450 -14.49 -20.69 -8.51
CA ILE A 450 -14.39 -20.30 -7.09
C ILE A 450 -12.98 -19.78 -6.82
N SER A 451 -12.87 -18.58 -6.26
CA SER A 451 -11.59 -18.00 -5.83
C SER A 451 -11.24 -18.46 -4.42
N LEU A 452 -9.98 -18.83 -4.22
CA LEU A 452 -9.41 -19.32 -2.98
C LEU A 452 -8.49 -18.24 -2.42
N GLY A 453 -8.84 -17.70 -1.24
CA GLY A 453 -8.06 -16.67 -0.57
C GLY A 453 -8.88 -15.43 -0.22
N GLY A 454 -8.44 -14.28 -0.72
CA GLY A 454 -9.03 -12.96 -0.52
C GLY A 454 -8.42 -12.13 0.62
N GLY A 455 -8.59 -10.81 0.50
CA GLY A 455 -8.18 -9.76 1.45
C GLY A 455 -8.03 -10.18 2.91
N GLY A 456 -6.79 -10.20 3.40
CA GLY A 456 -6.46 -10.48 4.80
C GLY A 456 -6.58 -11.94 5.23
N GLN A 457 -6.78 -12.88 4.30
CA GLN A 457 -6.61 -14.31 4.55
C GLN A 457 -5.15 -14.72 4.33
N HIS A 458 -4.58 -15.41 5.31
CA HIS A 458 -3.24 -15.96 5.20
C HIS A 458 -3.30 -17.46 4.86
N PHE A 459 -2.65 -17.85 3.77
CA PHE A 459 -2.53 -19.24 3.33
C PHE A 459 -1.10 -19.76 3.46
N THR A 460 -0.97 -21.00 3.92
CA THR A 460 0.27 -21.77 3.92
C THR A 460 -0.03 -23.25 3.64
N LEU A 461 0.94 -23.92 3.02
CA LEU A 461 0.93 -25.36 2.75
C LEU A 461 2.35 -25.91 2.90
N ALA A 462 2.98 -25.65 4.05
CA ALA A 462 4.40 -25.93 4.24
C ALA A 462 4.67 -27.42 4.51
N ASP A 463 3.77 -28.11 5.23
CA ASP A 463 3.91 -29.53 5.52
C ASP A 463 3.39 -30.39 4.34
N PRO A 464 4.23 -31.17 3.64
CA PRO A 464 3.80 -31.99 2.51
C PRO A 464 2.74 -33.04 2.90
N ASN A 465 2.65 -33.45 4.17
CA ASN A 465 1.60 -34.35 4.66
C ASN A 465 0.21 -33.68 4.68
N ARG A 466 0.14 -32.36 4.49
CA ARG A 466 -1.10 -31.57 4.48
C ARG A 466 -1.65 -31.33 3.07
N VAL A 467 -0.87 -31.62 2.03
CA VAL A 467 -1.32 -31.57 0.63
C VAL A 467 -2.64 -32.32 0.40
N PRO A 468 -2.86 -33.54 0.94
CA PRO A 468 -4.15 -34.23 0.79
C PRO A 468 -5.34 -33.48 1.40
N ASN A 469 -5.14 -32.68 2.47
CA ASN A 469 -6.23 -31.89 3.06
C ASN A 469 -6.65 -30.75 2.13
N TYR A 470 -5.67 -30.03 1.57
CA TYR A 470 -5.93 -29.01 0.56
C TYR A 470 -6.65 -29.61 -0.65
N VAL A 471 -6.05 -30.65 -1.26
CA VAL A 471 -6.61 -31.27 -2.47
C VAL A 471 -8.03 -31.79 -2.22
N SER A 472 -8.28 -32.54 -1.14
CA SER A 472 -9.60 -33.09 -0.86
C SER A 472 -10.65 -32.04 -0.51
N SER A 473 -10.30 -31.00 0.26
CA SER A 473 -11.23 -29.91 0.59
C SER A 473 -11.61 -29.09 -0.64
N VAL A 474 -10.65 -28.79 -1.52
CA VAL A 474 -10.91 -28.09 -2.78
C VAL A 474 -11.74 -28.95 -3.74
N ILE A 475 -11.44 -30.25 -3.88
CA ILE A 475 -12.28 -31.18 -4.67
C ILE A 475 -13.72 -31.16 -4.18
N LYS A 476 -13.92 -31.18 -2.86
CA LYS A 476 -15.26 -31.14 -2.26
C LYS A 476 -15.99 -29.85 -2.60
N ILE A 477 -15.34 -28.69 -2.44
CA ILE A 477 -15.95 -27.38 -2.75
C ILE A 477 -16.36 -27.30 -4.22
N VAL A 478 -15.44 -27.66 -5.13
CA VAL A 478 -15.70 -27.63 -6.58
C VAL A 478 -16.86 -28.57 -6.94
N SER A 479 -16.85 -29.81 -6.43
CA SER A 479 -17.86 -30.81 -6.76
C SER A 479 -19.23 -30.45 -6.17
N ASP A 480 -19.28 -29.93 -4.94
CA ASP A 480 -20.53 -29.64 -4.25
C ASP A 480 -21.33 -28.54 -4.94
N TYR A 481 -20.66 -27.53 -5.52
CA TYR A 481 -21.29 -26.37 -6.17
C TYR A 481 -21.27 -26.45 -7.70
N GLY A 482 -20.52 -27.39 -8.28
CA GLY A 482 -20.42 -27.58 -9.73
C GLY A 482 -19.61 -26.48 -10.42
N PHE A 483 -18.56 -25.97 -9.78
CA PHE A 483 -17.66 -24.98 -10.38
C PHE A 483 -16.87 -25.57 -11.56
N ASP A 484 -16.55 -24.73 -12.55
CA ASP A 484 -15.73 -25.07 -13.71
C ASP A 484 -14.22 -25.05 -13.42
N GLY A 485 -13.82 -24.48 -12.28
CA GLY A 485 -12.42 -24.25 -11.97
C GLY A 485 -12.20 -23.56 -10.63
N ILE A 486 -10.92 -23.34 -10.34
CA ILE A 486 -10.45 -22.58 -9.19
C ILE A 486 -9.60 -21.39 -9.63
N ASP A 487 -9.64 -20.36 -8.81
CA ASP A 487 -8.81 -19.17 -8.94
C ASP A 487 -7.96 -19.01 -7.67
N ILE A 488 -6.66 -18.77 -7.81
CA ILE A 488 -5.71 -18.70 -6.68
C ILE A 488 -5.42 -17.23 -6.36
N ASP A 489 -6.02 -16.76 -5.27
CA ASP A 489 -5.97 -15.39 -4.74
C ASP A 489 -5.33 -15.35 -3.35
N PHE A 490 -4.17 -16.00 -3.23
CA PHE A 490 -3.38 -15.98 -2.00
C PHE A 490 -2.45 -14.77 -2.03
N GLU A 491 -2.92 -13.68 -1.42
CA GLU A 491 -2.22 -12.39 -1.27
C GLU A 491 -1.07 -12.46 -0.26
N SER A 492 -0.16 -11.50 -0.37
CA SER A 492 0.95 -11.29 0.55
C SER A 492 0.43 -11.14 1.99
N PRO A 493 1.08 -11.74 3.00
CA PRO A 493 2.37 -12.42 2.95
C PRO A 493 2.28 -13.92 2.61
N SER A 494 1.15 -14.43 2.12
CA SER A 494 1.03 -15.83 1.68
C SER A 494 2.06 -16.13 0.58
N LEU A 495 2.60 -17.34 0.59
CA LEU A 495 3.56 -17.82 -0.43
C LEU A 495 4.85 -17.00 -0.54
N SER A 496 5.20 -16.17 0.46
CA SER A 496 6.48 -15.47 0.49
C SER A 496 7.66 -16.44 0.28
N ILE A 497 8.60 -16.06 -0.59
CA ILE A 497 9.77 -16.87 -0.94
C ILE A 497 10.73 -16.92 0.25
N ASP A 498 11.12 -18.12 0.65
CA ASP A 498 12.06 -18.33 1.76
C ASP A 498 13.47 -17.82 1.40
N PRO A 499 14.25 -17.33 2.39
CA PRO A 499 15.65 -16.99 2.16
C PRO A 499 16.45 -18.14 1.55
N GLY A 500 17.14 -17.86 0.45
CA GLY A 500 17.95 -18.84 -0.29
C GLY A 500 17.25 -19.52 -1.47
N ASP A 501 15.92 -19.45 -1.54
CA ASP A 501 15.17 -19.86 -2.74
C ASP A 501 15.30 -18.76 -3.82
N THR A 502 16.17 -19.00 -4.80
CA THR A 502 16.60 -18.00 -5.79
C THR A 502 16.38 -18.43 -7.23
N ASP A 503 15.89 -19.65 -7.47
CA ASP A 503 15.62 -20.19 -8.81
C ASP A 503 14.14 -20.54 -8.94
N PHE A 504 13.37 -19.64 -9.56
CA PHE A 504 11.93 -19.85 -9.80
C PHE A 504 11.63 -21.10 -10.65
N LYS A 505 12.61 -21.65 -11.38
CA LYS A 505 12.41 -22.88 -12.17
C LYS A 505 12.48 -24.15 -11.30
N HIS A 506 13.14 -24.06 -10.15
CA HIS A 506 13.33 -25.15 -9.20
C HIS A 506 13.10 -24.63 -7.77
N PRO A 507 11.87 -24.19 -7.44
CA PRO A 507 11.58 -23.59 -6.14
C PRO A 507 11.87 -24.56 -5.00
N THR A 508 12.30 -24.02 -3.86
CA THR A 508 12.57 -24.80 -2.63
C THR A 508 11.70 -24.40 -1.44
N THR A 509 10.99 -23.27 -1.53
CA THR A 509 10.01 -22.82 -0.53
C THR A 509 8.89 -23.86 -0.42
N PRO A 510 8.70 -24.52 0.75
CA PRO A 510 7.79 -25.68 0.85
C PRO A 510 6.35 -25.39 0.42
N SER A 511 5.77 -24.27 0.84
CA SER A 511 4.40 -23.88 0.45
C SER A 511 4.23 -23.72 -1.06
N ILE A 512 5.24 -23.15 -1.75
CA ILE A 512 5.24 -23.00 -3.21
C ILE A 512 5.31 -24.37 -3.90
N VAL A 513 6.27 -25.21 -3.49
CA VAL A 513 6.47 -26.57 -4.04
C VAL A 513 5.21 -27.43 -3.87
N ASN A 514 4.65 -27.44 -2.67
CA ASN A 514 3.48 -28.24 -2.33
C ASN A 514 2.24 -27.74 -3.07
N LEU A 515 2.05 -26.42 -3.21
CA LEU A 515 0.93 -25.86 -3.97
C LEU A 515 1.02 -26.22 -5.45
N ILE A 516 2.20 -26.15 -6.08
CA ILE A 516 2.39 -26.61 -7.47
C ILE A 516 1.95 -28.07 -7.62
N GLY A 517 2.40 -28.95 -6.72
CA GLY A 517 2.01 -30.36 -6.73
C GLY A 517 0.51 -30.57 -6.50
N ALA A 518 -0.11 -29.76 -5.66
CA ALA A 518 -1.55 -29.82 -5.39
C ALA A 518 -2.39 -29.35 -6.58
N LEU A 519 -2.00 -28.27 -7.26
CA LEU A 519 -2.70 -27.76 -8.44
C LEU A 519 -2.68 -28.78 -9.59
N ARG A 520 -1.57 -29.49 -9.78
CA ARG A 520 -1.49 -30.59 -10.74
C ARG A 520 -2.42 -31.75 -10.37
N GLN A 521 -2.47 -32.14 -9.10
CA GLN A 521 -3.42 -33.17 -8.63
C GLN A 521 -4.88 -32.79 -8.87
N LEU A 522 -5.24 -31.51 -8.68
CA LEU A 522 -6.59 -31.00 -8.93
C LEU A 522 -6.93 -31.03 -10.42
N HIS A 523 -6.02 -30.59 -11.28
CA HIS A 523 -6.18 -30.68 -12.72
C HIS A 523 -6.34 -32.14 -13.19
N ASP A 524 -5.51 -33.07 -12.69
CA ASP A 524 -5.60 -34.48 -13.05
C ASP A 524 -6.90 -35.14 -12.56
N HIS A 525 -7.43 -34.70 -11.41
CA HIS A 525 -8.68 -35.20 -10.86
C HIS A 525 -9.90 -34.81 -11.71
N PHE A 526 -10.01 -33.53 -12.09
CA PHE A 526 -11.16 -33.01 -12.84
C PHE A 526 -11.01 -33.12 -14.37
N GLY A 527 -9.78 -33.30 -14.86
CA GLY A 527 -9.45 -33.44 -16.27
C GLY A 527 -9.21 -32.10 -16.98
N THR A 528 -8.91 -32.17 -18.29
CA THR A 528 -8.44 -31.03 -19.11
C THR A 528 -9.45 -29.90 -19.30
N GLY A 529 -10.70 -30.09 -18.90
CA GLY A 529 -11.73 -29.03 -18.91
C GLY A 529 -11.75 -28.17 -17.65
N PHE A 530 -11.01 -28.58 -16.61
CA PHE A 530 -10.94 -27.87 -15.34
C PHE A 530 -10.07 -26.62 -15.46
N MET A 531 -10.63 -25.49 -15.06
CA MET A 531 -9.93 -24.20 -15.16
C MET A 531 -9.11 -23.94 -13.89
N ILE A 532 -7.88 -23.47 -14.08
CA ILE A 532 -7.01 -22.96 -13.02
C ILE A 532 -6.57 -21.56 -13.43
N SER A 533 -6.86 -20.55 -12.61
CA SER A 533 -6.32 -19.20 -12.76
C SER A 533 -5.48 -18.77 -11.57
N LEU A 534 -4.63 -17.77 -11.80
CA LEU A 534 -3.82 -17.12 -10.78
C LEU A 534 -4.14 -15.62 -10.83
N VAL A 535 -4.38 -15.00 -9.68
CA VAL A 535 -4.64 -13.55 -9.56
C VAL A 535 -3.60 -12.89 -8.63
N PRO A 536 -2.31 -12.91 -9.00
CA PRO A 536 -1.26 -12.40 -8.13
C PRO A 536 -1.31 -10.87 -8.03
N GLU A 537 -0.87 -10.35 -6.89
CA GLU A 537 -0.65 -8.93 -6.70
C GLU A 537 0.54 -8.43 -7.55
N GLY A 538 0.63 -7.12 -7.76
CA GLY A 538 1.77 -6.54 -8.46
C GLY A 538 3.13 -6.81 -7.78
N THR A 539 3.14 -7.05 -6.46
CA THR A 539 4.33 -7.47 -5.71
C THR A 539 4.76 -8.90 -6.09
N GLN A 540 3.83 -9.78 -6.39
CA GLN A 540 4.05 -11.21 -6.55
C GLN A 540 4.48 -11.62 -7.98
N ILE A 541 4.25 -10.78 -9.00
CA ILE A 541 4.74 -10.98 -10.38
C ILE A 541 5.56 -9.77 -10.87
N PRO A 542 4.98 -8.58 -11.16
CA PRO A 542 5.74 -7.44 -11.67
C PRO A 542 6.95 -7.01 -10.82
N ALA A 543 6.84 -6.95 -9.49
CA ALA A 543 7.97 -6.62 -8.62
C ALA A 543 9.08 -7.69 -8.60
N GLY A 544 8.78 -8.88 -9.12
CA GLY A 544 9.75 -9.92 -9.49
C GLY A 544 10.80 -9.45 -10.51
N TYR A 545 10.51 -8.39 -11.28
CA TYR A 545 11.45 -7.80 -12.23
C TYR A 545 12.61 -7.05 -11.53
N PRO A 546 12.36 -6.06 -10.65
CA PRO A 546 13.44 -5.40 -9.92
C PRO A 546 14.04 -6.20 -8.76
N SER A 547 13.34 -7.21 -8.21
CA SER A 547 13.81 -8.01 -7.07
C SER A 547 13.14 -9.39 -6.99
N TYR A 548 13.83 -10.41 -6.48
CA TYR A 548 13.26 -11.75 -6.27
C TYR A 548 13.58 -12.26 -4.86
N GLY A 549 12.55 -12.54 -4.07
CA GLY A 549 12.65 -13.02 -2.68
C GLY A 549 11.62 -12.34 -1.75
N GLY A 550 11.22 -13.03 -0.68
CA GLY A 550 10.08 -12.63 0.15
C GLY A 550 8.80 -12.49 -0.69
N GLN A 551 8.09 -11.37 -0.56
CA GLN A 551 6.89 -11.08 -1.35
C GLN A 551 7.16 -10.80 -2.84
N PHE A 552 8.39 -10.41 -3.20
CA PHE A 552 8.70 -9.98 -4.57
C PHE A 552 8.93 -11.17 -5.50
N GLY A 553 7.98 -11.38 -6.43
CA GLY A 553 8.06 -12.47 -7.42
C GLY A 553 7.57 -13.84 -6.91
N SER A 554 6.87 -13.91 -5.78
CA SER A 554 6.44 -15.17 -5.14
C SER A 554 5.59 -16.08 -6.02
N TYR A 555 4.87 -15.54 -6.99
CA TYR A 555 4.05 -16.33 -7.92
C TYR A 555 4.80 -16.78 -9.18
N LEU A 556 6.04 -16.32 -9.41
CA LEU A 556 6.77 -16.66 -10.63
C LEU A 556 7.03 -18.16 -10.73
N ALA A 557 7.42 -18.80 -9.62
CA ALA A 557 7.68 -20.23 -9.62
C ALA A 557 6.42 -21.05 -9.91
N ILE A 558 5.29 -20.67 -9.31
CA ILE A 558 3.99 -21.31 -9.54
C ILE A 558 3.59 -21.15 -11.00
N THR A 559 3.59 -19.91 -11.50
CA THR A 559 3.22 -19.57 -12.88
C THR A 559 4.08 -20.33 -13.89
N TYR A 560 5.40 -20.36 -13.68
CA TYR A 560 6.32 -21.09 -14.56
C TYR A 560 6.05 -22.60 -14.58
N ALA A 561 5.77 -23.15 -13.40
CA ALA A 561 5.62 -24.58 -13.19
C ALA A 561 4.25 -25.12 -13.64
N ILE A 562 3.19 -24.31 -13.74
CA ILE A 562 1.85 -24.76 -14.17
C ILE A 562 1.38 -24.16 -15.49
N ARG A 563 2.24 -23.45 -16.22
CA ARG A 563 1.89 -22.78 -17.49
C ARG A 563 1.19 -23.66 -18.53
N ASP A 564 1.44 -24.97 -18.49
CA ASP A 564 0.84 -25.99 -19.37
C ASP A 564 -0.63 -26.30 -19.03
N ILE A 565 -1.05 -26.07 -17.78
CA ILE A 565 -2.42 -26.31 -17.27
C ILE A 565 -3.13 -25.02 -16.83
N LEU A 566 -2.46 -23.87 -16.93
CA LEU A 566 -3.00 -22.57 -16.61
C LEU A 566 -4.05 -22.16 -17.64
N SER A 567 -5.24 -21.75 -17.18
CA SER A 567 -6.28 -21.21 -18.05
C SER A 567 -6.04 -19.73 -18.36
N PHE A 568 -5.79 -18.93 -17.33
CA PHE A 568 -5.36 -17.55 -17.45
C PHE A 568 -4.72 -17.06 -16.15
N ILE A 569 -4.02 -15.93 -16.23
CA ILE A 569 -3.49 -15.15 -15.13
C ILE A 569 -3.92 -13.70 -15.33
N ASP A 570 -4.45 -13.09 -14.28
CA ASP A 570 -4.92 -11.71 -14.24
C ASP A 570 -4.27 -10.97 -13.07
N VAL A 571 -3.05 -10.48 -13.30
CA VAL A 571 -2.32 -9.70 -12.29
C VAL A 571 -3.16 -8.51 -11.85
N GLN A 572 -3.23 -8.29 -10.54
CA GLN A 572 -3.91 -7.15 -9.95
C GLN A 572 -3.09 -5.87 -10.23
N ASP A 573 -3.45 -5.12 -11.28
CA ASP A 573 -2.84 -3.83 -11.61
C ASP A 573 -3.45 -2.67 -10.78
N TYR A 574 -3.77 -2.98 -9.53
CA TYR A 574 -4.27 -2.11 -8.47
C TYR A 574 -3.72 -2.64 -7.13
N ASN A 575 -3.83 -1.86 -6.05
CA ASN A 575 -3.20 -2.20 -4.76
C ASN A 575 -1.70 -2.54 -4.93
N THR A 576 -0.99 -1.82 -5.80
CA THR A 576 0.36 -2.21 -6.21
C THR A 576 1.28 -1.00 -6.15
N PRO A 577 2.57 -1.16 -5.80
CA PRO A 577 3.48 -0.02 -5.70
C PRO A 577 3.93 0.48 -7.08
N PRO A 578 4.70 1.57 -7.16
CA PRO A 578 5.39 1.98 -8.39
C PRO A 578 6.39 0.91 -8.82
N LEU A 579 6.41 0.63 -10.13
CA LEU A 579 7.20 -0.45 -10.71
C LEU A 579 7.84 -0.06 -12.04
N GLN A 580 8.82 -0.85 -12.48
CA GLN A 580 9.61 -0.56 -13.67
C GLN A 580 9.08 -1.34 -14.88
N GLY A 581 8.87 -0.67 -16.01
CA GLY A 581 8.53 -1.29 -17.29
C GLY A 581 9.75 -1.85 -18.03
N LEU A 582 9.52 -2.60 -19.12
CA LEU A 582 10.58 -3.19 -19.95
C LEU A 582 11.45 -2.15 -20.70
N ASP A 583 11.05 -0.88 -20.73
CA ASP A 583 11.90 0.24 -21.19
C ASP A 583 12.92 0.72 -20.16
N GLY A 584 12.76 0.29 -18.91
CA GLY A 584 13.56 0.78 -17.80
C GLY A 584 13.10 2.12 -17.26
N GLU A 585 11.83 2.49 -17.45
CA GLU A 585 11.21 3.64 -16.79
C GLU A 585 10.24 3.20 -15.69
N ILE A 586 9.93 4.13 -14.79
CA ILE A 586 9.08 3.89 -13.62
C ILE A 586 7.67 4.36 -13.93
N TYR A 587 6.69 3.50 -13.66
CA TYR A 587 5.28 3.77 -13.85
C TYR A 587 4.54 3.67 -12.52
N GLN A 588 3.51 4.50 -12.38
CA GLN A 588 2.66 4.55 -11.19
C GLN A 588 1.26 4.01 -11.52
N PRO A 589 0.62 3.26 -10.61
CA PRO A 589 -0.71 2.68 -10.77
C PRO A 589 -1.78 3.68 -11.24
N GLY A 590 -2.86 3.14 -11.84
CA GLY A 590 -4.04 3.92 -12.26
C GLY A 590 -3.89 4.66 -13.59
N SER A 591 -2.95 4.26 -14.44
CA SER A 591 -2.71 4.85 -15.76
C SER A 591 -2.62 3.79 -16.86
N VAL A 592 -2.92 4.18 -18.10
CA VAL A 592 -2.77 3.30 -19.28
C VAL A 592 -1.31 2.82 -19.42
N ASP A 593 -0.36 3.70 -19.14
CA ASP A 593 1.07 3.37 -19.15
C ASP A 593 1.40 2.25 -18.16
N TYR A 594 0.87 2.31 -16.93
CA TYR A 594 1.09 1.29 -15.92
C TYR A 594 0.52 -0.05 -16.34
N HIS A 595 -0.75 -0.07 -16.76
CA HIS A 595 -1.42 -1.30 -17.20
C HIS A 595 -0.69 -1.96 -18.36
N ALA A 596 -0.24 -1.18 -19.35
CA ALA A 596 0.56 -1.69 -20.46
C ALA A 596 1.94 -2.19 -20.02
N ALA A 597 2.64 -1.44 -19.17
CA ALA A 597 3.99 -1.78 -18.73
C ALA A 597 4.04 -3.04 -17.86
N MET A 598 3.11 -3.20 -16.92
CA MET A 598 3.09 -4.35 -16.01
C MET A 598 2.60 -5.60 -16.72
N THR A 599 1.54 -5.50 -17.54
CA THR A 599 1.01 -6.63 -18.31
C THR A 599 2.03 -7.14 -19.33
N GLU A 600 2.79 -6.24 -19.99
CA GLU A 600 3.77 -6.67 -21.00
C GLU A 600 4.92 -7.50 -20.41
N LEU A 601 5.19 -7.43 -19.10
CA LEU A 601 6.15 -8.32 -18.44
C LEU A 601 5.78 -9.80 -18.68
N LEU A 602 4.51 -10.18 -18.52
CA LEU A 602 4.05 -11.55 -18.78
C LEU A 602 3.94 -11.85 -20.27
N LEU A 603 3.57 -10.88 -21.11
CA LEU A 603 3.39 -11.08 -22.55
C LEU A 603 4.71 -11.18 -23.33
N HIS A 604 5.77 -10.54 -22.83
CA HIS A 604 7.08 -10.48 -23.49
C HIS A 604 8.15 -11.31 -22.76
N GLY A 605 7.99 -11.53 -21.46
CA GLY A 605 9.03 -12.11 -20.61
C GLY A 605 10.05 -11.05 -20.15
N PHE A 606 10.71 -11.35 -19.03
CA PHE A 606 11.62 -10.42 -18.36
C PHE A 606 12.72 -11.14 -17.57
N ASN A 607 13.76 -10.39 -17.19
CA ASN A 607 14.86 -10.90 -16.37
C ASN A 607 14.50 -10.78 -14.89
N VAL A 608 14.20 -11.87 -14.21
CA VAL A 608 13.85 -11.89 -12.78
C VAL A 608 15.00 -11.30 -11.96
N GLY A 609 14.69 -10.40 -11.02
CA GLY A 609 15.68 -9.63 -10.25
C GLY A 609 16.64 -8.78 -11.11
N GLY A 610 16.31 -8.54 -12.37
CA GLY A 610 17.18 -7.85 -13.33
C GLY A 610 18.37 -8.69 -13.83
N ASP A 611 18.45 -9.98 -13.50
CA ASP A 611 19.54 -10.87 -13.93
C ASP A 611 19.21 -11.59 -15.24
N PRO A 612 19.96 -11.33 -16.34
CA PRO A 612 19.77 -12.03 -17.62
C PRO A 612 19.90 -13.54 -17.57
N LYS A 613 20.52 -14.12 -16.52
CA LYS A 613 20.60 -15.57 -16.34
C LYS A 613 19.26 -16.17 -15.88
N HIS A 614 18.39 -15.36 -15.30
CA HIS A 614 17.10 -15.77 -14.74
C HIS A 614 15.95 -15.19 -15.57
N PHE A 615 15.93 -15.49 -16.87
CA PHE A 615 14.86 -15.05 -17.77
C PHE A 615 13.57 -15.85 -17.56
N PHE A 616 12.48 -15.16 -17.20
CA PHE A 616 11.12 -15.67 -17.18
C PHE A 616 10.52 -15.59 -18.59
N PRO A 617 10.11 -16.72 -19.20
CA PRO A 617 9.61 -16.72 -20.57
C PRO A 617 8.23 -16.06 -20.67
N PRO A 618 7.87 -15.51 -21.84
CA PRO A 618 6.52 -15.00 -22.07
C PRO A 618 5.47 -16.11 -21.90
N LEU A 619 4.32 -15.75 -21.36
CA LEU A 619 3.13 -16.57 -21.42
C LEU A 619 2.44 -16.41 -22.79
N PRO A 620 1.79 -17.46 -23.30
CA PRO A 620 0.78 -17.33 -24.35
C PRO A 620 -0.16 -16.17 -24.06
N ALA A 621 -0.34 -15.26 -25.03
CA ALA A 621 -1.17 -14.06 -24.82
C ALA A 621 -2.60 -14.42 -24.40
N ASN A 622 -3.15 -15.51 -24.92
CA ASN A 622 -4.48 -16.01 -24.56
C ASN A 622 -4.61 -16.55 -23.13
N GLN A 623 -3.54 -16.51 -22.33
CA GLN A 623 -3.54 -16.77 -20.91
C GLN A 623 -3.34 -15.50 -20.07
N VAL A 624 -3.13 -14.31 -20.66
CA VAL A 624 -2.83 -13.09 -19.91
C VAL A 624 -3.99 -12.11 -19.98
N ALA A 625 -4.51 -11.72 -18.83
CA ALA A 625 -5.50 -10.65 -18.65
C ALA A 625 -4.93 -9.53 -17.75
N VAL A 626 -5.58 -8.37 -17.81
CA VAL A 626 -5.30 -7.23 -16.91
C VAL A 626 -6.34 -7.20 -15.81
N GLY A 627 -5.92 -7.19 -14.54
CA GLY A 627 -6.81 -7.04 -13.39
C GLY A 627 -7.08 -5.59 -13.04
N PHE A 628 -8.35 -5.20 -12.98
CA PHE A 628 -8.81 -3.87 -12.65
C PHE A 628 -9.67 -3.84 -11.38
N LEU A 629 -9.56 -2.75 -10.63
CA LEU A 629 -10.41 -2.46 -9.48
C LEU A 629 -11.44 -1.39 -9.84
N THR A 630 -12.70 -1.80 -9.84
CA THR A 630 -13.84 -0.89 -9.98
C THR A 630 -13.85 0.13 -8.85
N GLY A 631 -13.88 1.41 -9.20
CA GLY A 631 -13.77 2.53 -8.27
C GLY A 631 -12.43 3.28 -8.34
N ASP A 632 -11.35 2.61 -8.77
CA ASP A 632 -10.02 3.20 -8.93
C ASP A 632 -9.61 3.44 -10.38
N THR A 633 -10.43 2.94 -11.30
CA THR A 633 -10.27 3.18 -12.73
C THR A 633 -11.58 3.71 -13.33
N THR A 634 -11.49 4.16 -14.58
CA THR A 634 -12.65 4.61 -15.37
C THR A 634 -12.80 3.73 -16.61
N PRO A 635 -14.00 3.59 -17.17
CA PRO A 635 -14.20 2.87 -18.42
C PRO A 635 -13.27 3.34 -19.55
N ALA A 636 -13.01 4.66 -19.63
CA ALA A 636 -12.08 5.23 -20.61
C ALA A 636 -10.64 4.72 -20.44
N ILE A 637 -10.11 4.68 -19.21
CA ILE A 637 -8.76 4.15 -18.94
C ILE A 637 -8.69 2.67 -19.31
N VAL A 638 -9.69 1.88 -18.93
CA VAL A 638 -9.74 0.44 -19.27
C VAL A 638 -9.78 0.26 -20.79
N SER A 639 -10.72 0.92 -21.48
CA SER A 639 -10.89 0.81 -22.93
C SER A 639 -9.61 1.18 -23.68
N GLN A 640 -8.94 2.25 -23.27
CA GLN A 640 -7.65 2.66 -23.83
C GLN A 640 -6.53 1.66 -23.54
N SER A 641 -6.49 1.08 -22.34
CA SER A 641 -5.51 0.07 -21.97
C SER A 641 -5.69 -1.21 -22.79
N MET A 642 -6.94 -1.65 -22.97
CA MET A 642 -7.25 -2.82 -23.79
C MET A 642 -6.92 -2.59 -25.27
N ASP A 643 -7.35 -1.46 -25.86
CA ASP A 643 -7.02 -1.16 -27.27
C ASP A 643 -5.51 -1.03 -27.48
N TYR A 644 -4.80 -0.42 -26.53
CA TYR A 644 -3.36 -0.29 -26.62
C TYR A 644 -2.65 -1.65 -26.59
N ILE A 645 -2.91 -2.46 -25.56
CA ILE A 645 -2.19 -3.74 -25.37
C ILE A 645 -2.56 -4.73 -26.47
N ILE A 646 -3.84 -4.82 -26.87
CA ILE A 646 -4.30 -5.78 -27.88
C ILE A 646 -3.86 -5.37 -29.29
N THR A 647 -3.93 -4.09 -29.65
CA THR A 647 -3.75 -3.64 -31.04
C THR A 647 -2.46 -2.86 -31.31
N GLY A 648 -1.73 -2.45 -30.27
CA GLY A 648 -0.55 -1.59 -30.36
C GLY A 648 -0.87 -0.10 -30.54
N LYS A 649 -2.16 0.29 -30.54
CA LYS A 649 -2.58 1.69 -30.71
C LYS A 649 -2.45 2.47 -29.41
N ALA A 650 -1.29 3.09 -29.23
CA ALA A 650 -1.00 3.95 -28.10
C ALA A 650 -1.88 5.23 -28.10
N PRO A 651 -2.60 5.54 -27.00
CA PRO A 651 -3.18 6.86 -26.79
C PRO A 651 -2.09 7.94 -26.77
N ALA A 652 -2.41 9.16 -27.21
CA ALA A 652 -1.42 10.24 -27.37
C ALA A 652 -0.62 10.59 -26.10
N GLU A 653 -1.25 10.46 -24.93
CA GLU A 653 -0.65 10.79 -23.62
C GLU A 653 0.25 9.68 -23.06
N THR A 654 0.29 8.50 -23.70
CA THR A 654 1.10 7.38 -23.20
C THR A 654 2.58 7.59 -23.52
N THR A 655 3.41 7.29 -22.53
CA THR A 655 4.87 7.37 -22.62
C THR A 655 5.53 6.00 -22.69
N TYR A 656 4.87 4.96 -22.17
CA TYR A 656 5.29 3.59 -22.31
C TYR A 656 5.10 3.13 -23.74
N LYS A 657 6.12 2.48 -24.30
CA LYS A 657 6.07 1.88 -25.64
C LYS A 657 6.09 0.37 -25.51
N LEU A 658 5.07 -0.32 -26.02
CA LEU A 658 5.11 -1.77 -26.09
C LEU A 658 6.37 -2.24 -26.82
N ARG A 659 7.05 -3.24 -26.26
CA ARG A 659 8.13 -3.97 -26.94
C ARG A 659 7.61 -4.58 -28.24
N ASN A 660 6.38 -5.09 -28.23
CA ASN A 660 5.68 -5.49 -29.44
C ASN A 660 4.81 -4.34 -29.99
N SER A 661 5.35 -3.60 -30.95
CA SER A 661 4.66 -2.42 -31.52
C SER A 661 3.32 -2.71 -32.21
N THR A 662 3.02 -3.97 -32.56
CA THR A 662 1.73 -4.36 -33.16
C THR A 662 0.71 -4.86 -32.13
N GLY A 663 1.03 -4.75 -30.83
CA GLY A 663 0.20 -5.27 -29.74
C GLY A 663 0.20 -6.79 -29.65
N TYR A 664 -0.69 -7.29 -28.81
CA TYR A 664 -0.89 -8.70 -28.50
C TYR A 664 -2.33 -9.12 -28.83
N PRO A 665 -2.66 -9.37 -30.11
CA PRO A 665 -4.05 -9.63 -30.54
C PRO A 665 -4.69 -10.86 -29.91
N GLY A 666 -3.89 -11.78 -29.36
CA GLY A 666 -4.38 -12.97 -28.66
C GLY A 666 -4.62 -12.78 -27.18
N MET A 667 -4.40 -11.58 -26.60
CA MET A 667 -4.56 -11.34 -25.17
C MET A 667 -5.97 -11.69 -24.69
N ILE A 668 -6.13 -12.42 -23.57
CA ILE A 668 -7.45 -12.93 -23.20
C ILE A 668 -8.42 -11.80 -22.80
N GLY A 669 -7.99 -10.71 -22.17
CA GLY A 669 -8.85 -9.55 -21.91
C GLY A 669 -8.69 -8.92 -20.54
N ALA A 670 -9.81 -8.59 -19.90
CA ALA A 670 -9.84 -7.80 -18.67
C ALA A 670 -10.60 -8.51 -17.55
N MET A 671 -10.02 -8.47 -16.35
CA MET A 671 -10.63 -8.91 -15.10
C MET A 671 -11.07 -7.72 -14.25
N PHE A 672 -12.17 -7.85 -13.52
CA PHE A 672 -12.68 -6.83 -12.62
C PHE A 672 -13.04 -7.34 -11.22
N TRP A 673 -12.50 -6.65 -10.22
CA TRP A 673 -13.06 -6.57 -8.89
C TRP A 673 -13.95 -5.33 -8.80
N THR A 674 -15.29 -5.36 -8.85
CA THR A 674 -16.21 -6.51 -8.84
C THR A 674 -17.45 -6.31 -9.72
N LEU A 675 -18.13 -7.41 -10.02
CA LEU A 675 -19.46 -7.45 -10.65
C LEU A 675 -20.50 -6.66 -9.84
N ASP A 676 -20.41 -6.73 -8.50
CA ASP A 676 -21.32 -6.05 -7.60
C ASP A 676 -21.24 -4.52 -7.74
N TYR A 677 -20.03 -3.98 -7.90
CA TYR A 677 -19.84 -2.55 -8.18
C TYR A 677 -20.41 -2.19 -9.54
N ASP A 678 -20.07 -2.94 -10.60
CA ASP A 678 -20.57 -2.68 -11.95
C ASP A 678 -22.10 -2.62 -11.98
N HIS A 679 -22.76 -3.59 -11.33
CA HIS A 679 -24.21 -3.61 -11.19
C HIS A 679 -24.77 -2.35 -10.49
N ARG A 680 -24.18 -1.96 -9.34
CA ARG A 680 -24.58 -0.73 -8.62
C ARG A 680 -24.32 0.54 -9.43
N ALA A 681 -23.29 0.53 -10.28
CA ALA A 681 -22.96 1.59 -11.21
C ALA A 681 -23.81 1.53 -12.50
N ASN A 682 -24.91 0.75 -12.52
CA ASN A 682 -25.78 0.54 -13.68
C ASN A 682 -25.05 -0.02 -14.91
N TYR A 683 -24.21 -1.03 -14.69
CA TYR A 683 -23.49 -1.78 -15.72
C TYR A 683 -22.50 -0.92 -16.53
N LEU A 684 -21.95 0.12 -15.92
CA LEU A 684 -21.06 1.09 -16.58
C LEU A 684 -19.86 0.43 -17.26
N PHE A 685 -19.19 -0.51 -16.59
CA PHE A 685 -18.01 -1.18 -17.13
C PHE A 685 -18.41 -2.26 -18.12
N SER A 686 -19.37 -3.12 -17.77
CA SER A 686 -19.74 -4.23 -18.65
C SER A 686 -20.36 -3.78 -19.97
N ASN A 687 -21.11 -2.67 -19.98
CA ASN A 687 -21.68 -2.12 -21.22
C ASN A 687 -20.67 -1.38 -22.11
N GLU A 688 -19.51 -0.99 -21.60
CA GLU A 688 -18.47 -0.31 -22.40
C GLU A 688 -17.36 -1.28 -22.82
N VAL A 689 -16.80 -1.99 -21.85
CA VAL A 689 -15.61 -2.84 -22.03
C VAL A 689 -15.98 -4.17 -22.69
N GLY A 690 -17.12 -4.75 -22.33
CA GLY A 690 -17.59 -6.02 -22.91
C GLY A 690 -17.72 -5.94 -24.43
N PRO A 691 -18.54 -5.02 -24.99
CA PRO A 691 -18.65 -4.84 -26.43
C PRO A 691 -17.30 -4.57 -27.11
N LEU A 692 -16.44 -3.72 -26.52
CA LEU A 692 -15.11 -3.45 -27.06
C LEU A 692 -14.29 -4.73 -27.21
N LEU A 693 -14.20 -5.55 -26.16
CA LEU A 693 -13.45 -6.81 -26.17
C LEU A 693 -14.03 -7.79 -27.19
N HIS A 694 -15.36 -7.89 -27.27
CA HIS A 694 -16.06 -8.81 -28.17
C HIS A 694 -16.07 -8.36 -29.65
N ASP A 695 -15.73 -7.10 -29.94
CA ASP A 695 -15.66 -6.56 -31.30
C ASP A 695 -14.25 -6.66 -31.92
N TYR A 696 -13.22 -6.98 -31.12
CA TYR A 696 -11.89 -7.24 -31.68
C TYR A 696 -11.89 -8.42 -32.64
N LYS A 697 -10.98 -8.36 -33.62
CA LYS A 697 -10.78 -9.44 -34.57
C LYS A 697 -10.12 -10.63 -33.84
N PRO A 698 -10.59 -11.87 -34.08
CA PRO A 698 -9.92 -13.04 -33.55
C PRO A 698 -8.44 -13.06 -33.94
N ALA A 699 -7.59 -13.44 -33.00
CA ALA A 699 -6.19 -13.73 -33.30
C ALA A 699 -6.09 -14.82 -34.38
N LYS A 700 -5.18 -14.63 -35.35
CA LYS A 700 -4.96 -15.56 -36.45
C LYS A 700 -4.04 -16.71 -36.08
#